data_AF-A0AAP0KRW2-F1
#
_entry.id   AF-A0AAP0KRW2-F1
#
_cell.length_a   1.000
_cell.length_b   1.000
_cell.length_c   1.000
_cell.angle_alpha   90.00
_cell.angle_beta   90.00
_cell.angle_gamma   90.00
#
_symmetry.space_group_name_H-M   'P 1'
#
loop_
_entity.id
_entity.type
_entity.pdbx_description
1 polymer ?
#
loop_
_entity_poly.entity_id
_entity_poly.type
_entity_poly.pdbx_seq_one_letter_code
_entity_poly.pdbx_strand_id
1 'polypeptide(L)'
;MDIGHFTARNTTYVCKKLNSVNSKGVFVGDDPFDFFTPVLLLQLVLICIFTRSLHYCLRYLGQPTVVSLLLTGIILGPSVLGQSSLFRNYVFPLAGQSIFRILSLLGLMFFLFIAGVKTDPTLVKKYGRKAAAIGILAFIIPLAFSTAVSLVLKQFVKIGPSLEKSLPLVPASQSMTGFLVIACLLTELKILNTELGRLALSSALVGDMIGFSMAVISVTTQGGDSNPLIIFCGVFGAIALLLFIVFVVRPTMLYIIRMNPEKTTKGVHTFVIVVGVLLTGLLSVGIGQYVFFGPLILGLSMPDGPPIGTALVGKLECFVAGVIFPAYVAYSGLNTNVFLITSTSSWIVGVIVVLHFFVKLTAATLPSLYFKVPKQEALVMGLMMNGKGLVELIIYNIWRDIKLIDDELFSQLVLTVLLMASIVTPLVKALYDPSKRYLYSKISNIQNNKRDAPLRVLACVHNPENVPTIVNLLEVSYATRESPVIVVALELIELIGRQVALLVAHQARHTDNSASPSTEQIINAFRQYELHNNGLVNVLAYTAMAHMETMHEDVCNLALEKRVNIVIAPFHRQWTIDGKVGSENRAIRTMNITIFEKAPCSVGILVDRNVQQRSMSLLAGHSTYRIGVIFTGGLDDGEVLAYGARMARHHRVHLTIIRYLAFGCDNARERKVDNDTMDEFRRQNADNGQIRYKEEVVKNGEGLAEQMKGLGDNYDYLIVGRHQRKESQLFYGLDEQWSECPELGIIGDMLASPDYEGTCSILVVRQHNRGRGGTAMTNRAAGNDKDYMVHDVSHHDGKVKDIDDDRDFLDRDIDDDHDDQSWRMTRETMA
;
A
#
# COMPACT_ATOMS: atom_id res chain seq x y z
N MET A 1 36.18 12.93 46.41
CA MET A 1 37.33 13.19 45.53
C MET A 1 36.76 13.64 44.21
N ASP A 2 36.89 14.93 44.01
CA ASP A 2 36.23 15.76 43.02
C ASP A 2 36.64 15.42 41.59
N ILE A 3 35.79 15.82 40.66
CA ILE A 3 36.02 15.77 39.22
C ILE A 3 37.27 16.59 38.91
N GLY A 4 38.42 15.93 38.79
CA GLY A 4 39.68 16.55 38.40
C GLY A 4 39.74 16.67 36.89
N HIS A 5 39.68 17.89 36.36
CA HIS A 5 40.05 18.18 34.98
C HIS A 5 41.57 18.31 34.89
N PHE A 6 42.24 17.42 34.17
CA PHE A 6 43.66 17.56 33.85
C PHE A 6 43.83 17.76 32.34
N THR A 7 44.30 18.93 31.95
CA THR A 7 44.69 19.24 30.56
C THR A 7 46.20 19.07 30.41
N ALA A 8 46.62 18.08 29.64
CA ALA A 8 48.01 17.93 29.22
C ALA A 8 48.02 17.68 27.71
N ARG A 9 48.78 18.49 26.96
CA ARG A 9 49.00 18.34 25.49
C ARG A 9 47.72 18.22 24.65
N ASN A 10 46.86 19.25 24.65
CA ASN A 10 45.63 19.31 23.83
C ASN A 10 44.60 18.17 24.04
N THR A 11 44.77 17.31 25.05
CA THR A 11 43.80 16.29 25.44
C THR A 11 43.31 16.56 26.86
N THR A 12 41.99 16.67 27.02
CA THR A 12 41.30 16.74 28.31
C THR A 12 41.06 15.34 28.84
N TYR A 13 41.68 14.99 29.96
CA TYR A 13 41.41 13.73 30.65
C TYR A 13 40.36 13.97 31.74
N VAL A 14 39.29 13.17 31.71
CA VAL A 14 38.20 13.20 32.70
C VAL A 14 38.24 11.90 33.49
N CYS A 15 38.64 11.98 34.76
CA CYS A 15 38.61 10.84 35.67
C CYS A 15 37.21 10.78 36.32
N LYS A 16 36.41 9.76 35.98
CA LYS A 16 35.05 9.59 36.51
C LYS A 16 34.87 8.21 37.13
N LYS A 17 34.15 8.16 38.26
CA LYS A 17 33.79 6.93 38.96
C LYS A 17 32.76 6.16 38.11
N LEU A 18 33.09 4.94 37.68
CA LEU A 18 32.30 4.14 36.74
C LEU A 18 31.09 3.40 37.38
N ASN A 19 30.89 3.52 38.70
CA ASN A 19 30.09 2.56 39.49
C ASN A 19 28.64 2.98 39.81
N SER A 20 28.07 3.98 39.13
CA SER A 20 26.69 4.43 39.39
C SER A 20 25.74 3.99 38.27
N VAL A 21 25.37 2.70 38.27
CA VAL A 21 24.39 2.16 37.29
C VAL A 21 22.96 2.54 37.68
N ASN A 22 22.57 2.31 38.93
CA ASN A 22 21.22 2.57 39.44
C ASN A 22 21.24 3.46 40.69
N SER A 23 20.29 4.41 40.75
CA SER A 23 20.03 5.25 41.92
C SER A 23 19.30 4.46 43.01
N LYS A 24 19.57 4.77 44.28
CA LYS A 24 18.79 4.24 45.42
C LYS A 24 17.48 5.02 45.65
N GLY A 25 17.26 6.09 44.89
CA GLY A 25 16.04 6.90 44.90
C GLY A 25 16.25 8.30 45.49
N VAL A 26 15.45 9.26 45.01
CA VAL A 26 15.51 10.68 45.40
C VAL A 26 15.34 10.86 46.91
N PHE A 27 14.50 10.04 47.55
CA PHE A 27 14.24 10.09 48.99
C PHE A 27 15.42 9.63 49.86
N VAL A 28 16.44 9.00 49.26
CA VAL A 28 17.69 8.60 49.93
C VAL A 28 18.77 9.69 49.76
N GLY A 29 18.47 10.78 49.04
CA GLY A 29 19.40 11.87 48.76
C GLY A 29 20.25 11.66 47.49
N ASP A 30 19.99 10.60 46.72
CA ASP A 30 20.65 10.38 45.42
C ASP A 30 19.98 11.24 44.34
N ASP A 31 20.76 11.93 43.52
CA ASP A 31 20.27 12.51 42.25
C ASP A 31 20.20 11.39 41.19
N PRO A 32 19.02 11.01 40.67
CA PRO A 32 18.90 9.97 39.65
C PRO A 32 19.62 10.33 38.34
N PHE A 33 19.87 11.61 38.07
CA PHE A 33 20.54 12.06 36.84
C PHE A 33 22.06 11.84 36.87
N ASP A 34 22.64 11.48 38.02
CA ASP A 34 24.04 11.06 38.11
C ASP A 34 24.27 9.59 37.68
N PHE A 35 23.18 8.84 37.47
CA PHE A 35 23.21 7.40 37.17
C PHE A 35 22.84 7.13 35.70
N PHE A 36 23.43 6.08 35.12
CA PHE A 36 23.25 5.79 33.70
C PHE A 36 21.84 5.34 33.33
N THR A 37 21.19 4.50 34.14
CA THR A 37 19.87 3.94 33.82
C THR A 37 18.77 5.01 33.77
N PRO A 38 18.60 5.88 34.78
CA PRO A 38 17.56 6.91 34.74
C PRO A 38 17.78 7.94 33.63
N VAL A 39 19.04 8.32 33.36
CA VAL A 39 19.39 9.20 32.24
C VAL A 39 19.05 8.57 30.90
N LEU A 40 19.36 7.29 30.69
CA LEU A 40 19.00 6.59 29.46
C LEU A 40 17.49 6.52 29.26
N LEU A 41 16.72 6.23 30.31
CA LEU A 41 15.25 6.24 30.26
C LEU A 41 14.72 7.65 29.95
N LEU A 42 15.27 8.68 30.57
CA LEU A 42 14.92 10.08 30.27
C LEU A 42 15.19 10.41 28.79
N GLN A 43 16.35 10.04 28.26
CA GLN A 43 16.71 10.26 26.85
C GLN A 43 15.69 9.61 25.91
N LEU A 44 15.33 8.35 26.15
CA LEU A 44 14.33 7.64 25.35
C LEU A 44 12.95 8.30 25.43
N VAL A 45 12.52 8.71 26.63
CA VAL A 45 11.24 9.42 26.83
C VAL A 45 11.23 10.74 26.05
N LEU A 46 12.29 11.54 26.16
CA LEU A 46 12.40 12.81 25.42
C LEU A 46 12.38 12.58 23.92
N ILE A 47 13.17 11.63 23.40
CA ILE A 47 13.20 11.32 21.96
C ILE A 47 11.81 10.90 21.47
N CYS A 48 11.10 10.03 22.20
CA CYS A 48 9.75 9.60 21.84
C CYS A 48 8.75 10.77 21.83
N ILE A 49 8.73 11.60 22.86
CA ILE A 49 7.80 12.74 22.96
C ILE A 49 8.05 13.75 21.86
N PHE A 50 9.31 14.18 21.65
CA PHE A 50 9.66 15.15 20.62
C PHE A 50 9.38 14.60 19.22
N THR A 51 9.74 13.34 18.94
CA THR A 51 9.47 12.71 17.65
C THR A 51 7.98 12.68 17.36
N ARG A 52 7.15 12.24 18.31
CA ARG A 52 5.70 12.13 18.11
C ARG A 52 5.05 13.50 17.93
N SER A 53 5.48 14.48 18.70
CA SER A 53 4.97 15.86 18.61
C SER A 53 5.33 16.49 17.26
N LEU A 54 6.60 16.39 16.84
CA LEU A 54 7.06 16.90 15.55
C LEU A 54 6.40 16.16 14.39
N HIS A 55 6.28 14.84 14.47
CA HIS A 55 5.60 14.06 13.43
C HIS A 55 4.14 14.45 13.30
N TYR A 56 3.44 14.67 14.42
CA TYR A 56 2.05 15.14 14.39
C TYR A 56 1.90 16.48 13.65
N CYS A 57 2.79 17.44 13.90
CA CYS A 57 2.81 18.73 13.18
C CYS A 57 3.20 18.57 11.70
N LEU A 58 4.27 17.83 11.42
CA LEU A 58 4.85 17.69 10.07
C LEU A 58 4.03 16.77 9.16
N ARG A 59 3.18 15.89 9.73
CA ARG A 59 2.28 15.02 8.95
C ARG A 59 1.32 15.83 8.08
N TYR A 60 0.88 16.99 8.53
CA TYR A 60 0.04 17.90 7.74
C TYR A 60 0.75 18.46 6.49
N LEU A 61 2.08 18.57 6.54
CA LEU A 61 2.92 18.98 5.41
C LEU A 61 3.32 17.81 4.50
N GLY A 62 2.81 16.60 4.76
CA GLY A 62 3.14 15.40 3.99
C GLY A 62 4.59 14.92 4.17
N GLN A 63 5.23 15.29 5.29
CA GLN A 63 6.63 14.94 5.57
C GLN A 63 6.77 13.49 6.05
N PRO A 64 7.85 12.79 5.64
CA PRO A 64 8.14 11.43 6.07
C PRO A 64 8.56 11.36 7.54
N THR A 65 8.43 10.18 8.14
CA THR A 65 8.74 9.98 9.57
C THR A 65 10.23 10.20 9.86
N VAL A 66 11.10 9.85 8.93
CA VAL A 66 12.55 10.02 9.03
C VAL A 66 12.95 11.49 9.24
N VAL A 67 12.24 12.43 8.61
CA VAL A 67 12.48 13.88 8.77
C VAL A 67 12.18 14.31 10.21
N SER A 68 11.04 13.89 10.77
CA SER A 68 10.69 14.20 12.17
C SER A 68 11.68 13.61 13.18
N LEU A 69 12.18 12.41 12.91
CA LEU A 69 13.18 11.73 13.74
C LEU A 69 14.53 12.46 13.72
N LEU A 70 15.00 12.83 12.52
CA LEU A 70 16.28 13.50 12.37
C LEU A 70 16.24 14.92 12.97
N LEU A 71 15.14 15.65 12.74
CA LEU A 71 14.92 16.97 13.32
C LEU A 71 14.86 16.92 14.85
N THR A 72 14.26 15.87 15.42
CA THR A 72 14.28 15.62 16.88
C THR A 72 15.71 15.52 17.40
N GLY A 73 16.56 14.74 16.73
CA GLY A 73 17.97 14.61 17.11
C GLY A 73 18.73 15.94 17.02
N ILE A 74 18.51 16.72 15.97
CA ILE A 74 19.15 18.05 15.78
C ILE A 74 18.70 19.04 16.87
N ILE A 75 17.41 19.03 17.22
CA ILE A 75 16.84 19.89 18.27
C ILE A 75 17.38 19.52 19.65
N LEU A 76 17.44 18.22 19.98
CA LEU A 76 18.05 17.76 21.23
C LEU A 76 19.58 17.90 21.23
N GLY A 77 20.18 18.05 20.06
CA GLY A 77 21.60 18.21 19.81
C GLY A 77 22.19 19.57 20.18
N PRO A 78 23.51 19.74 19.98
CA PRO A 78 24.22 20.98 20.26
C PRO A 78 23.77 22.15 19.37
N SER A 79 22.96 21.88 18.34
CA SER A 79 22.40 22.89 17.44
C SER A 79 21.24 23.69 18.07
N VAL A 80 20.55 23.17 19.10
CA VAL A 80 19.46 23.91 19.76
C VAL A 80 19.53 23.73 21.29
N LEU A 81 18.92 22.68 21.86
CA LEU A 81 18.84 22.50 23.31
C LEU A 81 20.19 22.16 23.94
N GLY A 82 21.04 21.42 23.22
CA GLY A 82 22.39 21.05 23.64
C GLY A 82 23.38 22.21 23.69
N GLN A 83 23.00 23.42 23.26
CA GLN A 83 23.80 24.64 23.49
C GLN A 83 23.89 24.99 24.97
N SER A 84 22.81 24.74 25.72
CA SER A 84 22.82 24.95 27.16
C SER A 84 23.70 23.90 27.83
N SER A 85 24.77 24.35 28.50
CA SER A 85 25.68 23.48 29.26
C SER A 85 24.95 22.66 30.32
N LEU A 86 23.93 23.24 30.97
CA LEU A 86 23.07 22.53 31.92
C LEU A 86 22.34 21.34 31.27
N PHE A 87 21.57 21.59 30.21
CA PHE A 87 20.85 20.54 29.49
C PHE A 87 21.79 19.43 29.00
N ARG A 88 22.93 19.80 28.40
CA ARG A 88 23.91 18.84 27.90
C ARG A 88 24.49 17.97 29.01
N ASN A 89 24.83 18.54 30.16
CA ASN A 89 25.45 17.79 31.26
C ASN A 89 24.46 16.88 31.99
N TYR A 90 23.19 17.31 32.16
CA TYR A 90 22.17 16.53 32.85
C TYR A 90 21.52 15.46 31.95
N VAL A 91 21.20 15.79 30.70
CA VAL A 91 20.42 14.90 29.81
C VAL A 91 21.30 14.06 28.91
N PHE A 92 22.40 14.62 28.38
CA PHE A 92 23.32 13.91 27.47
C PHE A 92 24.78 13.94 27.95
N PRO A 93 25.09 13.44 29.16
CA PRO A 93 26.44 13.42 29.68
C PRO A 93 27.36 12.59 28.79
N LEU A 94 28.60 13.05 28.58
CA LEU A 94 29.62 12.37 27.77
C LEU A 94 29.80 10.88 28.14
N ALA A 95 29.71 10.55 29.44
CA ALA A 95 29.83 9.18 29.92
C ALA A 95 28.66 8.28 29.49
N GLY A 96 27.44 8.82 29.40
CA GLY A 96 26.24 8.08 29.00
C GLY A 96 26.11 7.88 27.49
N GLN A 97 26.80 8.70 26.68
CA GLN A 97 26.74 8.62 25.22
C GLN A 97 27.19 7.26 24.67
N SER A 98 28.17 6.61 25.30
CA SER A 98 28.62 5.28 24.85
C SER A 98 27.55 4.20 25.04
N ILE A 99 26.82 4.22 26.16
CA ILE A 99 25.71 3.28 26.44
C ILE A 99 24.55 3.55 25.48
N PHE A 100 24.18 4.81 25.32
CA PHE A 100 23.13 5.23 24.38
C PHE A 100 23.47 4.82 22.94
N ARG A 101 24.73 4.99 22.52
CA ARG A 101 25.23 4.53 21.22
C ARG A 101 25.07 3.03 21.04
N ILE A 102 25.50 2.22 22.00
CA ILE A 102 25.36 0.75 21.92
C ILE A 102 23.89 0.33 21.80
N LEU A 103 23.00 0.93 22.62
CA LEU A 103 21.56 0.66 22.56
C LEU A 103 20.97 1.02 21.19
N SER A 104 21.36 2.18 20.66
CA SER A 104 20.89 2.67 19.37
C SER A 104 21.34 1.79 18.20
N LEU A 105 22.60 1.32 18.22
CA LEU A 105 23.13 0.36 17.24
C LEU A 105 22.40 -0.98 17.30
N LEU A 106 22.06 -1.45 18.50
CA LEU A 106 21.22 -2.64 18.68
C LEU A 106 19.83 -2.45 18.06
N GLY A 107 19.21 -1.28 18.28
CA GLY A 107 17.92 -0.93 17.67
C GLY A 107 17.97 -0.91 16.16
N LEU A 108 18.99 -0.28 15.59
CA LEU A 108 19.24 -0.29 14.15
C LEU A 108 19.38 -1.72 13.61
N MET A 109 20.16 -2.56 14.30
CA MET A 109 20.40 -3.94 13.91
C MET A 109 19.09 -4.74 13.81
N PHE A 110 18.23 -4.66 14.82
CA PHE A 110 16.92 -5.30 14.80
C PHE A 110 15.97 -4.68 13.78
N PHE A 111 16.02 -3.35 13.59
CA PHE A 111 15.20 -2.67 12.60
C PHE A 111 15.54 -3.15 11.18
N LEU A 112 16.83 -3.21 10.84
CA LEU A 112 17.30 -3.70 9.54
C LEU A 112 16.98 -5.18 9.32
N PHE A 113 17.06 -5.99 10.38
CA PHE A 113 16.58 -7.37 10.34
C PHE A 113 15.07 -7.47 10.04
N ILE A 114 14.23 -6.73 10.78
CA ILE A 114 12.77 -6.69 10.56
C ILE A 114 12.46 -6.22 9.13
N ALA A 115 13.19 -5.22 8.65
CA ALA A 115 13.01 -4.71 7.30
C ALA A 115 13.43 -5.72 6.23
N GLY A 116 14.49 -6.50 6.50
CA GLY A 116 14.88 -7.66 5.70
C GLY A 116 13.77 -8.72 5.64
N VAL A 117 13.19 -9.11 6.79
CA VAL A 117 12.07 -10.10 6.86
C VAL A 117 10.83 -9.64 6.10
N LYS A 118 10.63 -8.32 6.00
CA LYS A 118 9.50 -7.74 5.27
C LYS A 118 9.72 -7.70 3.75
N THR A 119 10.97 -7.81 3.30
CA THR A 119 11.38 -7.61 1.92
C THR A 119 11.45 -8.94 1.19
N ASP A 120 10.64 -9.09 0.14
CA ASP A 120 10.68 -10.28 -0.71
C ASP A 120 11.78 -10.17 -1.79
N PRO A 121 12.86 -10.98 -1.73
CA PRO A 121 13.94 -10.94 -2.71
C PRO A 121 13.53 -11.49 -4.09
N THR A 122 12.41 -12.21 -4.21
CA THR A 122 11.97 -12.79 -5.49
C THR A 122 11.47 -11.74 -6.49
N LEU A 123 11.07 -10.56 -6.01
CA LEU A 123 10.63 -9.42 -6.83
C LEU A 123 11.72 -8.93 -7.79
N VAL A 124 12.99 -9.07 -7.40
CA VAL A 124 14.15 -8.66 -8.20
C VAL A 124 14.29 -9.49 -9.48
N LYS A 125 13.93 -10.78 -9.41
CA LYS A 125 14.12 -11.72 -10.53
C LYS A 125 13.22 -11.38 -11.73
N LYS A 126 12.05 -10.78 -11.50
CA LYS A 126 11.04 -10.51 -12.54
C LYS A 126 11.38 -9.27 -13.41
N TYR A 127 12.04 -8.26 -12.86
CA TYR A 127 12.32 -6.98 -13.54
C TYR A 127 13.80 -6.77 -13.91
N GLY A 128 14.61 -7.82 -13.77
CA GLY A 128 16.08 -7.73 -13.68
C GLY A 128 16.79 -6.92 -14.76
N ARG A 129 16.43 -7.06 -16.06
CA ARG A 129 17.17 -6.34 -17.13
C ARG A 129 16.92 -4.83 -17.12
N LYS A 130 15.65 -4.40 -16.97
CA LYS A 130 15.29 -2.97 -16.92
C LYS A 130 15.84 -2.32 -15.64
N ALA A 131 15.63 -3.00 -14.51
CA ALA A 131 16.11 -2.53 -13.20
C ALA A 131 17.64 -2.44 -13.13
N ALA A 132 18.36 -3.42 -13.68
CA ALA A 132 19.83 -3.38 -13.72
C ALA A 132 20.36 -2.21 -14.54
N ALA A 133 19.79 -1.97 -15.73
CA ALA A 133 20.20 -0.84 -16.56
C ALA A 133 19.97 0.51 -15.84
N ILE A 134 18.79 0.71 -15.24
CA ILE A 134 18.49 1.94 -14.49
C ILE A 134 19.41 2.08 -13.27
N GLY A 135 19.57 1.03 -12.46
CA GLY A 135 20.41 1.05 -11.26
C GLY A 135 21.89 1.30 -11.55
N ILE A 136 22.47 0.65 -12.56
CA ILE A 136 23.87 0.84 -12.96
C ILE A 136 24.10 2.26 -13.46
N LEU A 137 23.24 2.76 -14.36
CA LEU A 137 23.38 4.09 -14.94
C LEU A 137 23.16 5.20 -13.91
N ALA A 138 22.16 5.03 -13.02
CA ALA A 138 21.89 5.96 -11.92
C ALA A 138 22.99 5.98 -10.84
N PHE A 139 23.88 4.99 -10.82
CA PHE A 139 25.05 4.97 -9.94
C PHE A 139 26.30 5.53 -10.63
N ILE A 140 26.68 4.98 -11.79
CA ILE A 140 27.95 5.26 -12.46
C ILE A 140 28.00 6.67 -13.04
N ILE A 141 26.93 7.12 -13.73
CA ILE A 141 26.92 8.44 -14.39
C ILE A 141 27.05 9.56 -13.36
N PRO A 142 26.23 9.61 -12.28
CA PRO A 142 26.36 10.67 -11.29
C PRO A 142 27.67 10.61 -10.52
N LEU A 143 28.21 9.40 -10.28
CA LEU A 143 29.51 9.23 -9.61
C LEU A 143 30.64 9.84 -10.43
N ALA A 144 30.76 9.43 -11.71
CA ALA A 144 31.81 9.89 -12.59
C ALA A 144 31.74 11.41 -12.79
N PHE A 145 30.54 11.93 -13.07
CA PHE A 145 30.33 13.35 -13.28
C PHE A 145 30.63 14.18 -12.02
N SER A 146 30.12 13.79 -10.86
CA SER A 146 30.30 14.57 -9.62
C SER A 146 31.72 14.49 -9.08
N THR A 147 32.41 13.36 -9.32
CA THR A 147 33.85 13.23 -9.01
C THR A 147 34.66 14.14 -9.92
N ALA A 148 34.37 14.18 -11.23
CA ALA A 148 35.03 15.11 -12.15
C ALA A 148 34.83 16.57 -11.73
N VAL A 149 33.60 16.96 -11.39
CA VAL A 149 33.30 18.31 -10.87
C VAL A 149 34.09 18.60 -9.60
N SER A 150 34.18 17.63 -8.68
CA SER A 150 34.95 17.79 -7.44
C SER A 150 36.46 17.99 -7.71
N LEU A 151 37.02 17.28 -8.70
CA LEU A 151 38.42 17.44 -9.12
C LEU A 151 38.69 18.79 -9.79
N VAL A 152 37.78 19.25 -10.64
CA VAL A 152 37.85 20.56 -11.27
C VAL A 152 37.76 21.66 -10.21
N LEU A 153 36.81 21.55 -9.27
CA LEU A 153 36.61 22.55 -8.23
C LEU A 153 37.81 22.68 -7.28
N LYS A 154 38.54 21.58 -7.04
CA LYS A 154 39.83 21.60 -6.33
C LYS A 154 40.89 22.49 -6.99
N GLN A 155 40.84 22.68 -8.30
CA GLN A 155 41.80 23.53 -9.03
C GLN A 155 41.45 25.02 -8.95
N PHE A 156 40.16 25.37 -8.78
CA PHE A 156 39.68 26.76 -8.83
C PHE A 156 39.45 27.40 -7.47
N VAL A 157 39.25 26.61 -6.41
CA VAL A 157 38.92 27.10 -5.07
C VAL A 157 39.96 26.64 -4.06
N LYS A 158 40.40 27.54 -3.18
CA LYS A 158 41.25 27.17 -2.04
C LYS A 158 40.43 26.38 -1.02
N ILE A 159 40.63 25.07 -0.98
CA ILE A 159 39.95 24.15 -0.08
C ILE A 159 40.83 23.91 1.14
N GLY A 160 40.23 23.84 2.34
CA GLY A 160 40.96 23.49 3.56
C GLY A 160 41.53 22.06 3.49
N PRO A 161 42.67 21.77 4.14
CA PRO A 161 43.39 20.50 3.99
C PRO A 161 42.60 19.27 4.48
N SER A 162 41.63 19.47 5.39
CA SER A 162 40.78 18.39 5.89
C SER A 162 39.63 18.09 4.92
N LEU A 163 38.95 19.14 4.43
CA LEU A 163 37.92 19.02 3.38
C LEU A 163 38.49 18.44 2.08
N GLU A 164 39.72 18.76 1.71
CA GLU A 164 40.35 18.26 0.48
C GLU A 164 40.49 16.72 0.47
N LYS A 165 40.81 16.13 1.63
CA LYS A 165 40.93 14.67 1.80
C LYS A 165 39.56 13.99 1.76
N SER A 166 38.55 14.61 2.37
CA SER A 166 37.19 14.04 2.46
C SER A 166 36.30 14.34 1.25
N LEU A 167 36.66 15.31 0.39
CA LEU A 167 35.82 15.75 -0.72
C LEU A 167 35.37 14.62 -1.68
N PRO A 168 36.24 13.65 -2.07
CA PRO A 168 35.83 12.56 -2.95
C PRO A 168 34.75 11.64 -2.35
N LEU A 169 34.63 11.61 -1.02
CA LEU A 169 33.61 10.81 -0.32
C LEU A 169 32.20 11.39 -0.50
N VAL A 170 32.09 12.70 -0.78
CA VAL A 170 30.79 13.36 -1.00
C VAL A 170 30.09 12.78 -2.24
N PRO A 171 30.66 12.85 -3.47
CA PRO A 171 30.10 12.18 -4.64
C PRO A 171 29.81 10.70 -4.43
N ALA A 172 30.72 9.97 -3.80
CA ALA A 172 30.57 8.53 -3.55
C ALA A 172 29.31 8.24 -2.72
N SER A 173 29.10 9.00 -1.64
CA SER A 173 27.90 8.86 -0.81
C SER A 173 26.61 9.30 -1.49
N GLN A 174 26.68 10.33 -2.35
CA GLN A 174 25.49 10.82 -3.05
C GLN A 174 25.02 9.84 -4.13
N SER A 175 25.95 9.16 -4.81
CA SER A 175 25.63 8.12 -5.79
C SER A 175 24.92 6.90 -5.21
N MET A 176 25.23 6.54 -3.95
CA MET A 176 24.56 5.41 -3.29
C MET A 176 23.06 5.68 -3.10
N THR A 177 22.24 4.67 -3.39
CA THR A 177 20.80 4.65 -3.16
C THR A 177 20.45 3.36 -2.45
N GLY A 178 20.16 3.46 -1.15
CA GLY A 178 19.81 2.30 -0.34
C GLY A 178 18.47 1.71 -0.73
N PHE A 179 18.40 0.41 -1.05
CA PHE A 179 17.15 -0.28 -1.33
C PHE A 179 16.16 -0.11 -0.19
N LEU A 180 16.66 -0.14 1.04
CA LEU A 180 15.81 -0.04 2.20
C LEU A 180 15.23 1.37 2.38
N VAL A 181 15.98 2.40 2.00
CA VAL A 181 15.47 3.78 1.98
C VAL A 181 14.34 3.91 0.98
N ILE A 182 14.53 3.34 -0.22
CA ILE A 182 13.48 3.32 -1.26
C ILE A 182 12.27 2.50 -0.80
N ALA A 183 12.47 1.36 -0.16
CA ALA A 183 11.39 0.53 0.40
C ALA A 183 10.57 1.29 1.45
N CYS A 184 11.24 1.98 2.39
CA CYS A 184 10.58 2.83 3.37
C CYS A 184 9.82 3.99 2.71
N LEU A 185 10.45 4.71 1.77
CA LEU A 185 9.82 5.79 1.02
C LEU A 185 8.55 5.32 0.29
N LEU A 186 8.65 4.19 -0.42
CA LEU A 186 7.55 3.58 -1.15
C LEU A 186 6.40 3.12 -0.26
N THR A 187 6.73 2.62 0.94
CA THR A 187 5.76 2.20 1.95
C THR A 187 5.01 3.41 2.51
N GLU A 188 5.72 4.49 2.85
CA GLU A 188 5.10 5.74 3.32
C GLU A 188 4.21 6.39 2.25
N LEU A 189 4.60 6.29 0.97
CA LEU A 189 3.81 6.78 -0.15
C LEU A 189 2.67 5.85 -0.57
N LYS A 190 2.57 4.65 0.00
CA LYS A 190 1.59 3.60 -0.36
C LYS A 190 1.64 3.17 -1.84
N ILE A 191 2.80 3.28 -2.50
CA ILE A 191 2.98 2.90 -3.92
C ILE A 191 3.96 1.75 -4.13
N LEU A 192 4.39 1.08 -3.05
CA LEU A 192 5.33 -0.05 -3.08
C LEU A 192 4.92 -1.17 -4.04
N ASN A 193 3.62 -1.43 -4.15
CA ASN A 193 3.07 -2.54 -4.93
C ASN A 193 2.87 -2.21 -6.42
N THR A 194 3.01 -0.93 -6.78
CA THR A 194 2.90 -0.51 -8.18
C THR A 194 4.04 -1.08 -9.03
N GLU A 195 3.84 -1.17 -10.34
CA GLU A 195 4.93 -1.58 -11.26
C GLU A 195 6.14 -0.65 -11.14
N LEU A 196 5.90 0.64 -11.00
CA LEU A 196 6.91 1.66 -10.76
C LEU A 196 7.66 1.44 -9.44
N GLY A 197 6.94 1.15 -8.36
CA GLY A 197 7.53 0.87 -7.04
C GLY A 197 8.43 -0.36 -7.04
N ARG A 198 7.98 -1.45 -7.68
CA ARG A 198 8.78 -2.68 -7.84
C ARG A 198 10.02 -2.47 -8.71
N LEU A 199 9.92 -1.66 -9.77
CA LEU A 199 11.05 -1.27 -10.61
C LEU A 199 12.08 -0.44 -9.82
N ALA A 200 11.62 0.52 -9.03
CA ALA A 200 12.46 1.36 -8.16
C ALA A 200 13.22 0.52 -7.13
N LEU A 201 12.52 -0.35 -6.40
CA LEU A 201 13.12 -1.23 -5.40
C LEU A 201 14.21 -2.13 -6.01
N SER A 202 13.91 -2.74 -7.16
CA SER A 202 14.85 -3.61 -7.87
C SER A 202 16.08 -2.84 -8.38
N SER A 203 15.89 -1.60 -8.84
CA SER A 203 16.98 -0.76 -9.33
C SER A 203 17.90 -0.32 -8.19
N ALA A 204 17.33 0.01 -7.03
CA ALA A 204 18.08 0.37 -5.82
C ALA A 204 18.90 -0.81 -5.27
N LEU A 205 18.37 -2.04 -5.32
CA LEU A 205 19.11 -3.24 -4.94
C LEU A 205 20.37 -3.46 -5.79
N VAL A 206 20.30 -3.20 -7.09
CA VAL A 206 21.47 -3.23 -7.97
C VAL A 206 22.47 -2.14 -7.56
N GLY A 207 21.99 -0.95 -7.24
CA GLY A 207 22.80 0.14 -6.68
C GLY A 207 23.53 -0.26 -5.39
N ASP A 208 22.85 -0.96 -4.47
CA ASP A 208 23.45 -1.44 -3.22
C ASP A 208 24.52 -2.50 -3.45
N MET A 209 24.36 -3.40 -4.40
CA MET A 209 25.42 -4.37 -4.76
C MET A 209 26.69 -3.67 -5.22
N ILE A 210 26.56 -2.61 -6.03
CA ILE A 210 27.70 -1.79 -6.47
C ILE A 210 28.28 -1.00 -5.27
N GLY A 211 27.41 -0.42 -4.44
CA GLY A 211 27.78 0.36 -3.27
C GLY A 211 28.55 -0.46 -2.22
N PHE A 212 28.11 -1.68 -1.92
CA PHE A 212 28.83 -2.59 -1.02
C PHE A 212 30.20 -2.98 -1.59
N SER A 213 30.28 -3.26 -2.89
CA SER A 213 31.55 -3.54 -3.55
C SER A 213 32.53 -2.36 -3.40
N MET A 214 32.05 -1.13 -3.60
CA MET A 214 32.83 0.09 -3.40
C MET A 214 33.23 0.33 -1.92
N ALA A 215 32.34 0.04 -0.98
CA ALA A 215 32.60 0.19 0.45
C ALA A 215 33.75 -0.73 0.91
N VAL A 216 33.78 -1.99 0.44
CA VAL A 216 34.87 -2.93 0.76
C VAL A 216 36.22 -2.44 0.21
N ILE A 217 36.25 -1.87 -1.00
CA ILE A 217 37.46 -1.28 -1.59
C ILE A 217 37.91 -0.04 -0.80
N SER A 218 36.97 0.76 -0.31
CA SER A 218 37.26 2.01 0.42
C SER A 218 37.86 1.75 1.80
N VAL A 219 37.34 0.78 2.55
CA VAL A 219 37.86 0.44 3.89
C VAL A 219 39.28 -0.11 3.82
N THR A 220 39.57 -0.89 2.77
CA THR A 220 40.84 -1.59 2.63
C THR A 220 41.99 -0.72 2.12
N THR A 221 41.69 0.33 1.36
CA THR A 221 42.68 1.28 0.87
C THR A 221 43.19 2.24 1.95
N GLN A 222 42.50 2.33 3.10
CA GLN A 222 42.81 3.28 4.18
C GLN A 222 43.61 2.67 5.34
N GLY A 223 43.69 1.35 5.42
CA GLY A 223 44.35 0.63 6.53
C GLY A 223 45.88 0.72 6.56
N GLY A 224 46.52 1.49 5.68
CA GLY A 224 47.98 1.66 5.62
C GLY A 224 48.74 0.45 5.09
N ASP A 225 48.24 -0.76 5.32
CA ASP A 225 48.71 -2.01 4.72
C ASP A 225 47.77 -2.42 3.58
N SER A 226 48.11 -2.01 2.36
CA SER A 226 47.45 -2.44 1.13
C SER A 226 47.78 -3.90 0.81
N ASN A 227 47.60 -4.81 1.76
CA ASN A 227 47.73 -6.24 1.55
C ASN A 227 46.49 -6.71 0.78
N PRO A 228 46.59 -7.07 -0.51
CA PRO A 228 45.44 -7.51 -1.31
C PRO A 228 44.76 -8.74 -0.70
N LEU A 229 45.48 -9.51 0.12
CA LEU A 229 44.95 -10.63 0.90
C LEU A 229 43.86 -10.22 1.89
N ILE A 230 43.97 -9.07 2.56
CA ILE A 230 42.96 -8.61 3.53
C ILE A 230 41.67 -8.23 2.79
N ILE A 231 41.79 -7.58 1.63
CA ILE A 231 40.66 -7.24 0.75
C ILE A 231 39.95 -8.50 0.29
N PHE A 232 40.74 -9.45 -0.21
CA PHE A 232 40.23 -10.74 -0.68
C PHE A 232 39.53 -11.51 0.45
N CYS A 233 40.13 -11.58 1.64
CA CYS A 233 39.52 -12.22 2.81
C CYS A 233 38.22 -11.53 3.25
N GLY A 234 38.13 -10.19 3.22
CA GLY A 234 36.93 -9.46 3.58
C GLY A 234 35.77 -9.68 2.58
N VAL A 235 36.05 -9.62 1.28
CA VAL A 235 35.06 -9.93 0.23
C VAL A 235 34.63 -11.38 0.29
N PHE A 236 35.60 -12.31 0.36
CA PHE A 236 35.32 -13.74 0.42
C PHE A 236 34.55 -14.11 1.69
N GLY A 237 34.89 -13.53 2.84
CA GLY A 237 34.17 -13.72 4.10
C GLY A 237 32.73 -13.22 4.02
N ALA A 238 32.49 -12.05 3.39
CA ALA A 238 31.13 -11.54 3.20
C ALA A 238 30.29 -12.46 2.30
N ILE A 239 30.86 -12.94 1.20
CA ILE A 239 30.22 -13.92 0.30
C ILE A 239 29.97 -15.23 1.05
N ALA A 240 30.95 -15.73 1.81
CA ALA A 240 30.82 -16.96 2.59
C ALA A 240 29.72 -16.85 3.65
N LEU A 241 29.61 -15.72 4.35
CA LEU A 241 28.54 -15.46 5.31
C LEU A 241 27.16 -15.46 4.61
N LEU A 242 27.06 -14.80 3.45
CA LEU A 242 25.84 -14.80 2.65
C LEU A 242 25.45 -16.22 2.21
N LEU A 243 26.40 -16.99 1.68
CA LEU A 243 26.17 -18.37 1.28
C LEU A 243 25.78 -19.25 2.48
N PHE A 244 26.44 -19.08 3.63
CA PHE A 244 26.11 -19.81 4.85
C PHE A 244 24.67 -19.53 5.31
N ILE A 245 24.25 -18.26 5.36
CA ILE A 245 22.88 -17.91 5.78
C ILE A 245 21.85 -18.47 4.78
N VAL A 246 22.11 -18.35 3.47
CA VAL A 246 21.17 -18.77 2.42
C VAL A 246 21.08 -20.30 2.29
N PHE A 247 22.20 -21.02 2.38
CA PHE A 247 22.26 -22.46 2.11
C PHE A 247 22.27 -23.34 3.37
N VAL A 248 22.52 -22.77 4.56
CA VAL A 248 22.50 -23.52 5.83
C VAL A 248 21.34 -23.03 6.70
N VAL A 249 21.35 -21.75 7.09
CA VAL A 249 20.36 -21.22 8.06
C VAL A 249 18.94 -21.29 7.52
N ARG A 250 18.72 -20.84 6.28
CA ARG A 250 17.38 -20.86 5.66
C ARG A 250 16.77 -22.27 5.54
N PRO A 251 17.44 -23.30 4.97
CA PRO A 251 16.85 -24.63 4.90
C PRO A 251 16.64 -25.26 6.28
N THR A 252 17.53 -25.03 7.26
CA THR A 252 17.30 -25.48 8.64
C THR A 252 16.02 -24.87 9.23
N MET A 253 15.80 -23.57 9.03
CA MET A 253 14.58 -22.89 9.46
C MET A 253 13.32 -23.48 8.79
N LEU A 254 13.36 -23.68 7.47
CA LEU A 254 12.24 -24.27 6.73
C LEU A 254 11.97 -25.72 7.13
N TYR A 255 13.01 -26.50 7.43
CA TYR A 255 12.88 -27.87 7.93
C TYR A 255 12.18 -27.92 9.28
N ILE A 256 12.58 -27.05 10.23
CA ILE A 256 11.96 -26.94 11.55
C ILE A 256 10.48 -26.55 11.44
N ILE A 257 10.13 -25.62 10.54
CA ILE A 257 8.74 -25.21 10.28
C ILE A 257 7.91 -26.39 9.78
N ARG A 258 8.42 -27.15 8.80
CA ARG A 258 7.70 -28.29 8.20
C ARG A 258 7.43 -29.40 9.22
N MET A 259 8.32 -29.57 10.19
CA MET A 259 8.24 -30.65 11.17
C MET A 259 7.25 -30.37 12.32
N ASN A 260 6.86 -29.11 12.55
CA ASN A 260 5.94 -28.72 13.63
C ASN A 260 4.89 -27.67 13.20
N PRO A 261 3.95 -28.00 12.29
CA PRO A 261 2.96 -27.05 11.78
C PRO A 261 1.92 -26.62 12.84
N GLU A 262 1.54 -27.49 13.78
CA GLU A 262 0.42 -27.26 14.72
C GLU A 262 0.85 -26.85 16.15
N LYS A 263 2.10 -27.11 16.55
CA LYS A 263 2.63 -26.77 17.88
C LYS A 263 3.68 -25.67 17.77
N THR A 264 3.28 -24.48 17.34
CA THR A 264 4.14 -23.31 17.46
C THR A 264 4.25 -22.92 18.93
N THR A 265 5.25 -23.44 19.64
CA THR A 265 5.74 -22.84 20.89
C THR A 265 6.38 -21.51 20.53
N LYS A 266 5.53 -20.49 20.30
CA LYS A 266 5.86 -19.15 19.78
C LYS A 266 6.97 -18.43 20.56
N GLY A 267 7.39 -18.92 21.72
CA GLY A 267 8.48 -18.35 22.52
C GLY A 267 9.89 -18.81 22.10
N VAL A 268 10.10 -20.13 21.92
CA VAL A 268 11.44 -20.70 21.69
C VAL A 268 12.00 -20.27 20.34
N HIS A 269 11.19 -20.30 19.28
CA HIS A 269 11.62 -19.86 17.95
C HIS A 269 11.94 -18.36 17.92
N THR A 270 11.15 -17.51 18.55
CA THR A 270 11.45 -16.07 18.66
C THR A 270 12.79 -15.85 19.37
N PHE A 271 13.07 -16.58 20.45
CA PHE A 271 14.33 -16.49 21.18
C PHE A 271 15.53 -16.90 20.32
N VAL A 272 15.46 -18.04 19.64
CA VAL A 272 16.52 -18.53 18.74
C VAL A 272 16.81 -17.51 17.64
N ILE A 273 15.78 -16.87 17.10
CA ILE A 273 15.94 -15.86 16.06
C ILE A 273 16.63 -14.60 16.61
N VAL A 274 16.20 -14.10 17.77
CA VAL A 274 16.85 -12.94 18.42
C VAL A 274 18.34 -13.22 18.67
N VAL A 275 18.68 -14.42 19.15
CA VAL A 275 20.08 -14.85 19.29
C VAL A 275 20.79 -14.94 17.94
N GLY A 276 20.11 -15.44 16.90
CA GLY A 276 20.63 -15.50 15.54
C GLY A 276 20.94 -14.11 14.95
N VAL A 277 20.12 -13.10 15.23
CA VAL A 277 20.38 -11.71 14.83
C VAL A 277 21.67 -11.21 15.50
N LEU A 278 21.84 -11.44 16.81
CA LEU A 278 23.05 -11.05 17.53
C LEU A 278 24.29 -11.76 17.00
N LEU A 279 24.19 -13.07 16.76
CA LEU A 279 25.30 -13.89 16.27
C LEU A 279 25.73 -13.48 14.85
N THR A 280 24.77 -13.26 13.94
CA THR A 280 25.08 -12.81 12.58
C THR A 280 25.67 -11.39 12.56
N GLY A 281 25.25 -10.51 13.48
CA GLY A 281 25.88 -9.21 13.67
C GLY A 281 27.34 -9.33 14.14
N LEU A 282 27.60 -10.19 15.13
CA LEU A 282 28.95 -10.48 15.62
C LEU A 282 29.86 -11.04 14.52
N LEU A 283 29.37 -12.02 13.75
CA LEU A 283 30.10 -12.61 12.63
C LEU A 283 30.41 -11.57 11.54
N SER A 284 29.49 -10.64 11.28
CA SER A 284 29.72 -9.56 10.30
C SER A 284 30.88 -8.67 10.70
N VAL A 285 30.93 -8.24 11.96
CA VAL A 285 32.05 -7.44 12.49
C VAL A 285 33.35 -8.25 12.46
N GLY A 286 33.31 -9.54 12.80
CA GLY A 286 34.47 -10.42 12.73
C GLY A 286 35.09 -10.55 11.33
N ILE A 287 34.27 -10.44 10.28
CA ILE A 287 34.70 -10.46 8.86
C ILE A 287 35.23 -9.09 8.39
N GLY A 288 35.03 -8.03 9.18
CA GLY A 288 35.34 -6.65 8.78
C GLY A 288 34.22 -5.98 7.99
N GLN A 289 33.00 -6.51 8.07
CA GLN A 289 31.78 -5.87 7.55
C GLN A 289 31.07 -5.08 8.65
N TYR A 290 30.12 -4.23 8.25
CA TYR A 290 29.32 -3.48 9.22
C TYR A 290 28.40 -4.39 10.04
N VAL A 291 28.15 -4.03 11.31
CA VAL A 291 27.39 -4.84 12.28
C VAL A 291 25.97 -5.22 11.82
N PHE A 292 25.38 -4.44 10.92
CA PHE A 292 24.03 -4.68 10.43
C PHE A 292 23.95 -5.58 9.19
N PHE A 293 25.08 -5.90 8.55
CA PHE A 293 25.10 -6.66 7.30
C PHE A 293 24.51 -8.07 7.46
N GLY A 294 24.99 -8.84 8.44
CA GLY A 294 24.50 -10.19 8.75
C GLY A 294 23.02 -10.22 9.17
N PRO A 295 22.57 -9.36 10.10
CA PRO A 295 21.16 -9.19 10.47
C PRO A 295 20.25 -8.92 9.27
N LEU A 296 20.68 -8.06 8.34
CA LEU A 296 19.93 -7.77 7.13
C LEU A 296 19.81 -9.00 6.21
N ILE A 297 20.91 -9.74 5.98
CA ILE A 297 20.91 -10.96 5.18
C ILE A 297 20.09 -12.07 5.83
N LEU A 298 20.18 -12.21 7.15
CA LEU A 298 19.36 -13.13 7.94
C LEU A 298 17.87 -12.81 7.77
N GLY A 299 17.50 -11.53 7.82
CA GLY A 299 16.15 -11.07 7.57
C GLY A 299 15.68 -11.42 6.15
N LEU A 300 16.45 -11.07 5.13
CA LEU A 300 16.14 -11.37 3.72
C LEU A 300 16.07 -12.87 3.39
N SER A 301 16.71 -13.71 4.21
CA SER A 301 16.71 -15.17 4.03
C SER A 301 15.54 -15.84 4.75
N MET A 302 14.89 -15.14 5.68
CA MET A 302 13.70 -15.65 6.35
C MET A 302 12.48 -15.59 5.43
N PRO A 303 11.59 -16.58 5.49
CA PRO A 303 10.33 -16.50 4.77
C PRO A 303 9.43 -15.43 5.40
N ASP A 304 8.98 -14.47 4.59
CA ASP A 304 8.12 -13.34 5.00
C ASP A 304 6.71 -13.79 5.47
N GLY A 305 6.36 -15.07 5.29
CA GLY A 305 5.01 -15.61 5.51
C GLY A 305 4.78 -16.28 6.87
N PRO A 306 3.51 -16.64 7.16
CA PRO A 306 3.17 -17.41 8.36
C PRO A 306 3.91 -18.77 8.38
N PRO A 307 4.26 -19.31 9.56
CA PRO A 307 3.93 -18.82 10.91
C PRO A 307 5.02 -17.99 11.61
N ILE A 308 6.25 -17.93 11.07
CA ILE A 308 7.41 -17.38 11.81
C ILE A 308 7.62 -15.89 11.55
N GLY A 309 7.69 -15.46 10.28
CA GLY A 309 7.98 -14.07 9.94
C GLY A 309 6.93 -13.12 10.52
N THR A 310 5.66 -13.48 10.37
CA THR A 310 4.51 -12.69 10.83
C THR A 310 4.45 -12.56 12.36
N ALA A 311 4.67 -13.66 13.08
CA ALA A 311 4.70 -13.67 14.55
C ALA A 311 5.90 -12.93 15.13
N LEU A 312 7.05 -12.99 14.45
CA LEU A 312 8.27 -12.31 14.86
C LEU A 312 8.17 -10.80 14.67
N VAL A 313 7.72 -10.38 13.49
CA VAL A 313 7.47 -8.97 13.17
C VAL A 313 6.45 -8.40 14.15
N GLY A 314 5.32 -9.09 14.38
CA GLY A 314 4.31 -8.63 15.34
C GLY A 314 4.81 -8.44 16.78
N LYS A 315 5.81 -9.24 17.22
CA LYS A 315 6.40 -9.12 18.57
C LYS A 315 7.47 -8.03 18.69
N LEU A 316 8.36 -7.92 17.69
CA LEU A 316 9.53 -7.03 17.77
C LEU A 316 9.25 -5.63 17.22
N GLU A 317 8.36 -5.50 16.23
CA GLU A 317 8.18 -4.23 15.50
C GLU A 317 7.75 -3.09 16.40
N CYS A 318 6.74 -3.28 17.26
CA CYS A 318 6.21 -2.20 18.10
C CYS A 318 7.31 -1.59 19.00
N PHE A 319 8.14 -2.44 19.61
CA PHE A 319 9.21 -1.99 20.50
C PHE A 319 10.42 -1.44 19.73
N VAL A 320 10.87 -2.13 18.68
CA VAL A 320 12.05 -1.75 17.91
C VAL A 320 11.76 -0.49 17.09
N ALA A 321 10.71 -0.47 16.28
CA ALA A 321 10.38 0.68 15.43
C ALA A 321 9.80 1.86 16.24
N GLY A 322 9.14 1.59 17.38
CA GLY A 322 8.52 2.61 18.21
C GLY A 322 9.46 3.32 19.18
N VAL A 323 10.50 2.64 19.70
CA VAL A 323 11.35 3.17 20.79
C VAL A 323 12.84 3.16 20.43
N ILE A 324 13.42 2.00 20.10
CA ILE A 324 14.88 1.89 19.97
C ILE A 324 15.40 2.43 18.64
N PHE A 325 14.70 2.19 17.53
CA PHE A 325 15.07 2.73 16.21
C PHE A 325 15.07 4.26 16.19
N PRO A 326 14.05 4.95 16.73
CA PRO A 326 14.08 6.40 16.90
C PRO A 326 15.33 6.92 17.61
N ALA A 327 15.82 6.19 18.61
CA ALA A 327 17.03 6.56 19.33
C ALA A 327 18.28 6.59 18.44
N TYR A 328 18.37 5.72 17.42
CA TYR A 328 19.48 5.73 16.46
C TYR A 328 19.46 6.94 15.52
N VAL A 329 18.30 7.25 14.95
CA VAL A 329 18.19 8.43 14.08
C VAL A 329 18.41 9.71 14.91
N ALA A 330 17.91 9.75 16.15
CA ALA A 330 18.16 10.83 17.08
C ALA A 330 19.65 10.93 17.47
N TYR A 331 20.36 9.81 17.65
CA TYR A 331 21.82 9.79 17.89
C TYR A 331 22.58 10.46 16.73
N SER A 332 22.20 10.18 15.48
CA SER A 332 22.80 10.85 14.33
C SER A 332 22.57 12.37 14.36
N GLY A 333 21.37 12.82 14.74
CA GLY A 333 21.06 14.25 14.87
C GLY A 333 21.75 14.93 16.07
N LEU A 334 21.88 14.23 17.21
CA LEU A 334 22.55 14.73 18.42
C LEU A 334 24.03 15.06 18.17
N ASN A 335 24.63 14.39 17.19
CA ASN A 335 26.00 14.61 16.78
C ASN A 335 26.17 15.74 15.75
N THR A 336 25.06 16.31 15.26
CA THR A 336 25.05 17.37 14.25
C THR A 336 25.19 18.74 14.91
N ASN A 337 26.18 19.53 14.49
CA ASN A 337 26.38 20.89 14.95
C ASN A 337 26.40 21.87 13.76
N VAL A 338 25.27 22.53 13.54
CA VAL A 338 25.07 23.46 12.42
C VAL A 338 25.99 24.69 12.51
N PHE A 339 26.41 25.09 13.72
CA PHE A 339 27.30 26.25 13.92
C PHE A 339 28.76 26.00 13.55
N LEU A 340 29.17 24.73 13.36
CA LEU A 340 30.50 24.39 12.83
C LEU A 340 30.60 24.62 11.32
N ILE A 341 29.47 24.81 10.64
CA ILE A 341 29.41 24.89 9.18
C ILE A 341 29.93 26.25 8.70
N THR A 342 31.09 26.24 8.05
CA THR A 342 31.67 27.44 7.42
C THR A 342 30.96 27.73 6.11
N SER A 343 30.68 29.01 5.82
CA SER A 343 29.99 29.44 4.60
C SER A 343 30.67 28.93 3.32
N THR A 344 32.02 28.94 3.26
CA THR A 344 32.78 28.49 2.09
C THR A 344 32.65 26.98 1.84
N SER A 345 32.79 26.18 2.91
CA SER A 345 32.65 24.72 2.86
C SER A 345 31.22 24.33 2.45
N SER A 346 30.23 25.01 3.02
CA SER A 346 28.81 24.77 2.70
C SER A 346 28.49 25.07 1.23
N TRP A 347 29.07 26.13 0.67
CA TRP A 347 28.85 26.47 -0.74
C TRP A 347 29.46 25.43 -1.68
N ILE A 348 30.68 24.98 -1.41
CA ILE A 348 31.37 23.93 -2.20
C ILE A 348 30.56 22.63 -2.19
N VAL A 349 30.21 22.12 -1.01
CA VAL A 349 29.45 20.88 -0.87
C VAL A 349 28.04 21.05 -1.44
N GLY A 350 27.41 22.20 -1.22
CA GLY A 350 26.08 22.51 -1.75
C GLY A 350 26.03 22.48 -3.28
N VAL A 351 27.00 23.09 -3.97
CA VAL A 351 27.07 23.06 -5.46
C VAL A 351 27.22 21.61 -5.96
N ILE A 352 28.11 20.82 -5.34
CA ILE A 352 28.31 19.41 -5.72
C ILE A 352 27.00 18.62 -5.54
N VAL A 353 26.33 18.77 -4.41
CA VAL A 353 25.08 18.06 -4.10
C VAL A 353 23.94 18.45 -5.04
N VAL A 354 23.74 19.74 -5.29
CA VAL A 354 22.68 20.23 -6.19
C VAL A 354 22.91 19.73 -7.61
N LEU A 355 24.14 19.83 -8.11
CA LEU A 355 24.48 19.35 -9.44
C LEU A 355 24.35 17.83 -9.53
N HIS A 356 24.78 17.09 -8.49
CA HIS A 356 24.60 15.65 -8.40
C HIS A 356 23.13 15.24 -8.48
N PHE A 357 22.24 15.95 -7.77
CA PHE A 357 20.80 15.69 -7.80
C PHE A 357 20.24 15.71 -9.22
N PHE A 358 20.54 16.76 -10.00
CA PHE A 358 20.05 16.87 -11.37
C PHE A 358 20.64 15.80 -12.29
N VAL A 359 21.93 15.48 -12.14
CA VAL A 359 22.58 14.43 -12.93
C VAL A 359 22.00 13.05 -12.60
N LYS A 360 21.71 12.77 -11.33
CA LYS A 360 21.08 11.52 -10.90
C LYS A 360 19.63 11.42 -11.35
N LEU A 361 18.89 12.53 -11.28
CA LEU A 361 17.52 12.62 -11.80
C LEU A 361 17.48 12.27 -13.29
N THR A 362 18.37 12.86 -14.11
CA THR A 362 18.42 12.56 -15.55
C THR A 362 18.94 11.16 -15.85
N ALA A 363 19.97 10.70 -15.12
CA ALA A 363 20.55 9.36 -15.28
C ALA A 363 19.57 8.22 -14.96
N ALA A 364 18.56 8.46 -14.10
CA ALA A 364 17.49 7.51 -13.83
C ALA A 364 16.27 7.69 -14.78
N THR A 365 15.96 8.92 -15.19
CA THR A 365 14.81 9.22 -16.06
C THR A 365 15.05 8.78 -17.50
N LEU A 366 16.23 9.04 -18.08
CA LEU A 366 16.55 8.73 -19.48
C LEU A 366 16.45 7.23 -19.81
N PRO A 367 17.04 6.31 -19.01
CA PRO A 367 16.90 4.88 -19.26
C PRO A 367 15.45 4.42 -19.07
N SER A 368 14.71 5.02 -18.13
CA SER A 368 13.29 4.69 -17.92
C SER A 368 12.44 5.03 -19.15
N LEU A 369 12.68 6.18 -19.78
CA LEU A 369 12.06 6.56 -21.06
C LEU A 369 12.42 5.60 -22.20
N TYR A 370 13.69 5.18 -22.28
CA TYR A 370 14.15 4.19 -23.26
C TYR A 370 13.39 2.85 -23.14
N PHE A 371 13.06 2.44 -21.92
CA PHE A 371 12.26 1.23 -21.67
C PHE A 371 10.74 1.43 -21.79
N LYS A 372 10.30 2.53 -22.42
CA LYS A 372 8.89 2.88 -22.69
C LYS A 372 8.04 3.08 -21.42
N VAL A 373 8.64 3.52 -20.32
CA VAL A 373 7.88 3.99 -19.14
C VAL A 373 7.26 5.36 -19.47
N PRO A 374 5.98 5.63 -19.11
CA PRO A 374 5.34 6.92 -19.36
C PRO A 374 6.16 8.09 -18.81
N LYS A 375 6.17 9.24 -19.51
CA LYS A 375 7.05 10.38 -19.18
C LYS A 375 6.96 10.85 -17.72
N GLN A 376 5.74 10.90 -17.19
CA GLN A 376 5.48 11.28 -15.80
C GLN A 376 6.01 10.24 -14.80
N GLU A 377 5.79 8.95 -15.07
CA GLU A 377 6.32 7.84 -14.26
C GLU A 377 7.85 7.76 -14.32
N ALA A 378 8.46 8.06 -15.47
CA ALA A 378 9.91 8.13 -15.62
C ALA A 378 10.54 9.26 -14.80
N LEU A 379 9.90 10.44 -14.75
CA LEU A 379 10.35 11.54 -13.88
C LEU A 379 10.22 11.17 -12.39
N VAL A 380 9.11 10.55 -12.01
CA VAL A 380 8.87 10.07 -10.65
C VAL A 380 9.90 9.01 -10.24
N MET A 381 10.25 8.09 -11.15
CA MET A 381 11.34 7.12 -10.94
C MET A 381 12.65 7.83 -10.61
N GLY A 382 13.01 8.86 -11.37
CA GLY A 382 14.24 9.63 -11.14
C GLY A 382 14.23 10.40 -9.81
N LEU A 383 13.08 10.93 -9.40
CA LEU A 383 12.91 11.54 -8.07
C LEU A 383 13.06 10.51 -6.96
N MET A 384 12.45 9.34 -7.10
CA MET A 384 12.56 8.26 -6.12
C MET A 384 13.99 7.78 -5.95
N MET A 385 14.79 7.66 -7.03
CA MET A 385 16.20 7.27 -6.95
C MET A 385 17.10 8.29 -6.22
N ASN A 386 16.61 9.51 -6.00
CA ASN A 386 17.24 10.54 -5.16
C ASN A 386 16.77 10.50 -3.69
N GLY A 387 15.92 9.54 -3.32
CA GLY A 387 15.52 9.33 -1.94
C GLY A 387 16.72 9.06 -1.05
N LYS A 388 16.87 9.87 0.00
CA LYS A 388 17.92 9.77 1.02
C LYS A 388 17.27 9.50 2.38
N GLY A 389 17.94 8.72 3.22
CA GLY A 389 17.38 8.36 4.51
C GLY A 389 18.36 7.66 5.43
N LEU A 390 17.88 6.59 6.07
CA LEU A 390 18.58 5.96 7.18
C LEU A 390 19.93 5.33 6.78
N VAL A 391 20.03 4.75 5.57
CA VAL A 391 21.24 4.03 5.15
C VAL A 391 22.42 4.99 5.01
N GLU A 392 22.18 6.19 4.47
CA GLU A 392 23.21 7.22 4.36
C GLU A 392 23.64 7.74 5.73
N LEU A 393 22.70 7.94 6.67
CA LEU A 393 23.04 8.32 8.04
C LEU A 393 23.96 7.30 8.71
N ILE A 394 23.75 6.00 8.46
CA ILE A 394 24.63 4.95 8.99
C ILE A 394 26.05 5.11 8.46
N ILE A 395 26.19 5.26 7.15
CA ILE A 395 27.48 5.44 6.49
C ILE A 395 28.20 6.67 7.05
N TYR A 396 27.49 7.78 7.24
CA TYR A 396 28.06 9.03 7.77
C TYR A 396 28.52 8.89 9.23
N ASN A 397 27.74 8.22 10.09
CA ASN A 397 28.18 7.98 11.47
C ASN A 397 29.46 7.12 11.50
N ILE A 398 29.54 6.11 10.64
CA ILE A 398 30.72 5.25 10.56
C ILE A 398 31.93 6.04 10.08
N TRP A 399 31.79 6.79 8.97
CA TRP A 399 32.88 7.61 8.42
C TRP A 399 33.39 8.65 9.43
N ARG A 400 32.49 9.22 10.23
CA ARG A 400 32.84 10.14 11.30
C ARG A 400 33.61 9.41 12.42
N ASP A 401 33.16 8.23 12.83
CA ASP A 401 33.79 7.45 13.90
C ASP A 401 35.23 7.01 13.53
N ILE A 402 35.47 6.66 12.27
CA ILE A 402 36.82 6.34 11.75
C ILE A 402 37.62 7.58 11.33
N LYS A 403 37.09 8.79 11.55
CA LYS A 403 37.70 10.09 11.22
C LYS A 403 38.01 10.28 9.73
N LEU A 404 37.22 9.67 8.85
CA LEU A 404 37.27 9.93 7.41
C LEU A 404 36.64 11.27 7.02
N ILE A 405 35.64 11.68 7.78
CA ILE A 405 34.95 12.96 7.59
C ILE A 405 35.01 13.74 8.90
N ASP A 406 35.22 15.04 8.79
CA ASP A 406 35.18 15.94 9.94
C ASP A 406 33.74 16.17 10.42
N ASP A 407 33.60 16.66 11.66
CA ASP A 407 32.30 17.02 12.25
C ASP A 407 31.54 18.08 11.42
N GLU A 408 32.26 18.96 10.73
CA GLU A 408 31.69 19.96 9.83
C GLU A 408 31.02 19.30 8.60
N LEU A 409 31.75 18.44 7.90
CA LEU A 409 31.25 17.75 6.70
C LEU A 409 30.15 16.74 7.06
N PHE A 410 30.27 16.05 8.20
CA PHE A 410 29.20 15.22 8.75
C PHE A 410 27.91 16.02 8.92
N SER A 411 27.99 17.20 9.56
CA SER A 411 26.82 18.05 9.80
C SER A 411 26.16 18.53 8.50
N GLN A 412 26.97 18.89 7.48
CA GLN A 412 26.48 19.27 6.15
C GLN A 412 25.78 18.10 5.42
N LEU A 413 26.33 16.88 5.50
CA LEU A 413 25.75 15.69 4.88
C LEU A 413 24.45 15.27 5.56
N VAL A 414 24.37 15.34 6.89
CA VAL A 414 23.12 15.09 7.62
C VAL A 414 22.05 16.12 7.24
N LEU A 415 22.41 17.40 7.13
CA LEU A 415 21.48 18.45 6.68
C LEU A 415 21.01 18.22 5.23
N THR A 416 21.90 17.71 4.38
CA THR A 416 21.55 17.32 3.00
C THR A 416 20.53 16.19 2.98
N VAL A 417 20.70 15.15 3.81
CA VAL A 417 19.71 14.06 3.93
C VAL A 417 18.37 14.60 4.39
N LEU A 418 18.35 15.50 5.39
CA LEU A 418 17.14 16.15 5.88
C LEU A 418 16.42 16.91 4.76
N LEU A 419 17.14 17.76 4.02
CA LEU A 419 16.59 18.55 2.91
C LEU A 419 16.04 17.66 1.80
N MET A 420 16.82 16.67 1.37
CA MET A 420 16.43 15.77 0.28
C MET A 420 15.20 14.93 0.64
N ALA A 421 15.15 14.35 1.85
CA ALA A 421 13.98 13.61 2.30
C ALA A 421 12.73 14.51 2.39
N SER A 422 12.91 15.77 2.79
CA SER A 422 11.83 16.75 2.93
C SER A 422 11.27 17.25 1.61
N ILE A 423 12.07 17.22 0.54
CA ILE A 423 11.68 17.68 -0.81
C ILE A 423 11.15 16.50 -1.65
N VAL A 424 11.88 15.39 -1.71
CA VAL A 424 11.58 14.27 -2.62
C VAL A 424 10.24 13.62 -2.29
N THR A 425 9.97 13.35 -1.02
CA THR A 425 8.76 12.65 -0.57
C THR A 425 7.46 13.39 -0.95
N PRO A 426 7.25 14.67 -0.58
CA PRO A 426 6.04 15.38 -0.97
C PRO A 426 5.96 15.62 -2.47
N LEU A 427 7.10 15.82 -3.16
CA LEU A 427 7.11 16.02 -4.61
C LEU A 427 6.66 14.76 -5.37
N VAL A 428 7.12 13.57 -4.96
CA VAL A 428 6.64 12.30 -5.52
C VAL A 428 5.14 12.13 -5.26
N LYS A 429 4.67 12.42 -4.04
CA LYS A 429 3.24 12.34 -3.68
C LYS A 429 2.38 13.29 -4.51
N ALA A 430 2.87 14.49 -4.82
CA ALA A 430 2.16 15.48 -5.62
C ALA A 430 2.13 15.11 -7.12
N LEU A 431 3.23 14.57 -7.64
CA LEU A 431 3.37 14.22 -9.06
C LEU A 431 2.77 12.86 -9.41
N TYR A 432 2.69 11.93 -8.46
CA TYR A 432 2.21 10.58 -8.71
C TYR A 432 1.05 10.23 -7.78
N ASP A 433 -0.14 10.14 -8.38
CA ASP A 433 -1.35 9.68 -7.70
C ASP A 433 -1.87 8.44 -8.43
N PRO A 434 -1.74 7.23 -7.83
CA PRO A 434 -2.18 6.00 -8.47
C PRO A 434 -3.70 5.98 -8.71
N SER A 435 -4.48 6.73 -7.93
CA SER A 435 -5.93 6.75 -8.04
C SER A 435 -6.44 7.43 -9.31
N LYS A 436 -5.64 8.33 -9.91
CA LYS A 436 -5.99 8.99 -11.18
C LYS A 436 -6.03 8.01 -12.35
N ARG A 437 -5.35 6.85 -12.27
CA ARG A 437 -5.39 5.83 -13.32
C ARG A 437 -6.79 5.25 -13.52
N TYR A 438 -7.60 5.18 -12.45
CA TYR A 438 -8.99 4.72 -12.53
C TYR A 438 -9.91 5.73 -13.22
N LEU A 439 -9.57 7.02 -13.14
CA LEU A 439 -10.43 8.13 -13.61
C LEU A 439 -10.50 8.27 -15.14
N TYR A 440 -9.55 7.69 -15.88
CA TYR A 440 -9.47 7.77 -17.34
C TYR A 440 -9.86 6.47 -18.05
N SER A 441 -10.30 5.44 -17.30
CA SER A 441 -10.71 4.18 -17.91
C SER A 441 -12.09 4.28 -18.56
N LYS A 442 -12.24 3.61 -19.70
CA LYS A 442 -13.55 3.44 -20.37
C LYS A 442 -14.47 2.66 -19.45
N ILE A 443 -15.63 3.25 -19.14
CA ILE A 443 -16.63 2.70 -18.21
C ILE A 443 -17.08 1.32 -18.69
N SER A 444 -17.08 0.35 -17.77
CA SER A 444 -17.62 -0.99 -17.99
C SER A 444 -18.72 -1.23 -16.96
N ASN A 445 -19.94 -0.82 -17.27
CA ASN A 445 -21.14 -1.15 -16.49
C ASN A 445 -22.01 -2.13 -17.28
N ILE A 446 -22.92 -2.82 -16.60
CA ILE A 446 -23.82 -3.83 -17.18
C ILE A 446 -24.83 -3.14 -18.10
N GLN A 447 -25.36 -1.99 -17.70
CA GLN A 447 -26.39 -1.28 -18.45
C GLN A 447 -25.93 -0.77 -19.83
N ASN A 448 -24.70 -0.26 -19.96
CA ASN A 448 -24.21 0.27 -21.24
C ASN A 448 -23.55 -0.81 -22.13
N ASN A 449 -23.40 -2.03 -21.63
CA ASN A 449 -22.81 -3.11 -22.41
C ASN A 449 -23.85 -3.69 -23.38
N LYS A 450 -23.39 -4.22 -24.53
CA LYS A 450 -24.31 -4.90 -25.46
C LYS A 450 -24.93 -6.12 -24.76
N ARG A 451 -26.20 -6.43 -25.04
CA ARG A 451 -26.93 -7.56 -24.43
C ARG A 451 -26.21 -8.91 -24.55
N ASP A 452 -25.48 -9.11 -25.65
CA ASP A 452 -24.73 -10.34 -25.91
C ASP A 452 -23.23 -10.23 -25.62
N ALA A 453 -22.77 -9.12 -25.04
CA ALA A 453 -21.39 -9.03 -24.60
C ALA A 453 -21.12 -10.00 -23.43
N PRO A 454 -19.89 -10.50 -23.27
CA PRO A 454 -19.54 -11.36 -22.15
C PRO A 454 -19.68 -10.60 -20.83
N LEU A 455 -20.23 -11.25 -19.80
CA LEU A 455 -20.31 -10.71 -18.45
C LEU A 455 -19.04 -11.06 -17.69
N ARG A 456 -18.27 -10.05 -17.29
CA ARG A 456 -17.05 -10.20 -16.49
C ARG A 456 -17.34 -9.83 -15.04
N VAL A 457 -17.24 -10.79 -14.14
CA VAL A 457 -17.54 -10.63 -12.72
C VAL A 457 -16.26 -10.82 -11.90
N LEU A 458 -15.93 -9.87 -11.03
CA LEU A 458 -14.86 -10.03 -10.03
C LEU A 458 -15.48 -10.44 -8.70
N ALA A 459 -15.30 -11.70 -8.32
CA ALA A 459 -15.81 -12.24 -7.07
C ALA A 459 -14.73 -12.15 -5.97
N CYS A 460 -14.91 -11.27 -5.00
CA CYS A 460 -14.02 -11.14 -3.85
C CYS A 460 -14.41 -12.17 -2.78
N VAL A 461 -13.44 -12.89 -2.23
CA VAL A 461 -13.66 -13.93 -1.21
C VAL A 461 -12.70 -13.71 -0.04
N HIS A 462 -13.24 -13.53 1.16
CA HIS A 462 -12.44 -13.42 2.40
C HIS A 462 -12.36 -14.76 3.14
N ASN A 463 -13.47 -15.49 3.20
CA ASN A 463 -13.61 -16.76 3.88
C ASN A 463 -14.18 -17.81 2.93
N PRO A 464 -13.82 -19.10 3.08
CA PRO A 464 -14.38 -20.19 2.28
C PRO A 464 -15.91 -20.31 2.43
N GLU A 465 -16.47 -19.83 3.54
CA GLU A 465 -17.91 -19.76 3.81
C GLU A 465 -18.67 -18.88 2.82
N ASN A 466 -18.03 -17.87 2.23
CA ASN A 466 -18.69 -16.95 1.29
C ASN A 466 -18.84 -17.55 -0.11
N VAL A 467 -18.11 -18.64 -0.41
CA VAL A 467 -18.03 -19.20 -1.77
C VAL A 467 -19.38 -19.74 -2.26
N PRO A 468 -20.16 -20.54 -1.50
CA PRO A 468 -21.43 -21.07 -1.99
C PRO A 468 -22.41 -19.98 -2.43
N THR A 469 -22.55 -18.92 -1.64
CA THR A 469 -23.50 -17.82 -1.90
C THR A 469 -23.12 -17.02 -3.15
N ILE A 470 -21.82 -16.80 -3.36
CA ILE A 470 -21.28 -16.17 -4.57
C ILE A 470 -21.51 -17.06 -5.79
N VAL A 471 -21.23 -18.36 -5.69
CA VAL A 471 -21.37 -19.25 -6.85
C VAL A 471 -22.84 -19.44 -7.24
N ASN A 472 -23.76 -19.51 -6.27
CA ASN A 472 -25.20 -19.54 -6.55
C ASN A 472 -25.65 -18.27 -7.31
N LEU A 473 -25.14 -17.10 -6.92
CA LEU A 473 -25.41 -15.85 -7.64
C LEU A 473 -24.82 -15.85 -9.08
N LEU A 474 -23.64 -16.45 -9.27
CA LEU A 474 -23.03 -16.62 -10.59
C LEU A 474 -23.82 -17.59 -11.48
N GLU A 475 -24.39 -18.67 -10.93
CA GLU A 475 -25.28 -19.59 -11.64
C GLU A 475 -26.53 -18.87 -12.14
N VAL A 476 -27.15 -18.08 -11.28
CA VAL A 476 -28.34 -17.28 -11.60
C VAL A 476 -28.04 -16.17 -12.64
N SER A 477 -26.78 -15.72 -12.76
CA SER A 477 -26.34 -14.73 -13.76
C SER A 477 -26.39 -15.21 -15.22
N TYR A 478 -26.64 -16.51 -15.42
CA TYR A 478 -26.88 -17.21 -16.69
C TYR A 478 -25.81 -17.01 -17.78
N ALA A 479 -25.04 -18.06 -18.03
CA ALA A 479 -24.03 -18.10 -19.09
C ALA A 479 -24.59 -18.72 -20.37
N THR A 480 -24.36 -18.08 -21.52
CA THR A 480 -24.73 -18.59 -22.85
C THR A 480 -23.54 -18.59 -23.80
N ARG A 481 -23.64 -19.27 -24.95
CA ARG A 481 -22.56 -19.25 -25.96
C ARG A 481 -22.33 -17.88 -26.57
N GLU A 482 -23.41 -17.11 -26.74
CA GLU A 482 -23.36 -15.75 -27.27
C GLU A 482 -22.85 -14.77 -26.21
N SER A 483 -23.19 -15.00 -24.93
CA SER A 483 -22.79 -14.16 -23.81
C SER A 483 -22.21 -15.00 -22.66
N PRO A 484 -20.93 -15.40 -22.76
CA PRO A 484 -20.30 -16.21 -21.73
C PRO A 484 -20.03 -15.40 -20.46
N VAL A 485 -19.89 -16.09 -19.33
CA VAL A 485 -19.57 -15.47 -18.03
C VAL A 485 -18.10 -15.74 -17.71
N ILE A 486 -17.33 -14.67 -17.51
CA ILE A 486 -15.93 -14.76 -17.10
C ILE A 486 -15.86 -14.35 -15.63
N VAL A 487 -15.50 -15.30 -14.78
CA VAL A 487 -15.38 -15.08 -13.34
C VAL A 487 -13.91 -14.90 -13.00
N VAL A 488 -13.58 -13.72 -12.48
CA VAL A 488 -12.30 -13.47 -11.84
C VAL A 488 -12.51 -13.72 -10.35
N ALA A 489 -12.12 -14.89 -9.86
CA ALA A 489 -12.21 -15.23 -8.44
C ALA A 489 -10.99 -14.67 -7.72
N LEU A 490 -11.19 -13.76 -6.76
CA LEU A 490 -10.12 -13.10 -6.02
C LEU A 490 -10.24 -13.41 -4.53
N GLU A 491 -9.34 -14.27 -4.03
CA GLU A 491 -9.18 -14.48 -2.59
C GLU A 491 -8.39 -13.33 -1.98
N LEU A 492 -8.94 -12.73 -0.93
CA LEU A 492 -8.42 -11.56 -0.23
C LEU A 492 -7.87 -11.97 1.13
N ILE A 493 -6.55 -12.06 1.25
CA ILE A 493 -5.84 -12.48 2.47
C ILE A 493 -5.12 -11.29 3.09
N GLU A 494 -5.37 -11.02 4.37
CA GLU A 494 -4.67 -9.95 5.08
C GLU A 494 -3.17 -10.29 5.26
N LEU A 495 -2.30 -9.38 4.81
CA LEU A 495 -0.87 -9.45 5.10
C LEU A 495 -0.60 -9.01 6.55
N ILE A 496 -0.07 -9.93 7.34
CA ILE A 496 0.52 -9.63 8.64
C ILE A 496 2.04 -9.85 8.48
N GLY A 497 2.85 -8.79 8.53
CA GLY A 497 4.31 -8.91 8.64
C GLY A 497 5.13 -8.97 7.34
N ARG A 498 4.51 -8.99 6.15
CA ARG A 498 5.19 -8.78 4.85
C ARG A 498 4.92 -7.35 4.37
N GLN A 499 5.82 -6.72 3.62
CA GLN A 499 5.61 -5.33 3.13
C GLN A 499 4.92 -5.26 1.77
N VAL A 500 5.05 -6.29 0.94
CA VAL A 500 4.61 -6.25 -0.45
C VAL A 500 3.32 -7.04 -0.64
N ALA A 501 2.32 -6.39 -1.25
CA ALA A 501 1.12 -7.08 -1.69
C ALA A 501 1.45 -8.02 -2.84
N LEU A 502 0.98 -9.26 -2.73
CA LEU A 502 1.22 -10.31 -3.70
C LEU A 502 -0.10 -10.64 -4.39
N LEU A 503 -0.18 -10.37 -5.68
CA LEU A 503 -1.25 -10.90 -6.53
C LEU A 503 -0.73 -12.15 -7.24
N VAL A 504 -1.20 -13.32 -6.80
CA VAL A 504 -0.87 -14.63 -7.41
C VAL A 504 -1.96 -14.99 -8.39
N ALA A 505 -1.59 -15.32 -9.62
CA ALA A 505 -2.49 -15.91 -10.59
C ALA A 505 -2.36 -17.43 -10.53
N HIS A 506 -3.46 -18.13 -10.28
CA HIS A 506 -3.50 -19.59 -10.28
C HIS A 506 -3.90 -20.09 -11.67
N GLN A 507 -2.93 -20.58 -12.44
CA GLN A 507 -3.21 -21.14 -13.76
C GLN A 507 -3.84 -22.53 -13.65
N ALA A 508 -4.71 -22.87 -14.60
CA ALA A 508 -5.51 -24.10 -14.64
C ALA A 508 -4.71 -25.42 -14.75
N ARG A 509 -3.37 -25.39 -14.87
CA ARG A 509 -2.55 -26.59 -15.16
C ARG A 509 -1.43 -26.91 -14.17
N HIS A 510 -1.18 -26.08 -13.16
CA HIS A 510 -0.18 -26.38 -12.13
C HIS A 510 -0.78 -26.26 -10.73
N THR A 511 -0.78 -27.37 -9.99
CA THR A 511 -0.95 -27.39 -8.53
C THR A 511 0.33 -26.86 -7.91
N ASP A 512 0.35 -25.57 -7.57
CA ASP A 512 1.43 -25.02 -6.77
C ASP A 512 1.27 -25.53 -5.32
N ASN A 513 2.16 -26.44 -4.89
CA ASN A 513 2.25 -27.04 -3.53
C ASN A 513 2.51 -26.02 -2.40
N SER A 514 2.21 -24.74 -2.60
CA SER A 514 2.45 -23.65 -1.64
C SER A 514 1.18 -22.92 -1.20
N ALA A 515 0.01 -23.30 -1.72
CA ALA A 515 -1.27 -22.72 -1.33
C ALA A 515 -1.71 -23.21 0.05
N SER A 516 -2.40 -22.35 0.80
CA SER A 516 -3.03 -22.75 2.06
C SER A 516 -4.19 -23.72 1.78
N PRO A 517 -4.55 -24.62 2.71
CA PRO A 517 -5.66 -25.56 2.49
C PRO A 517 -6.99 -24.84 2.23
N SER A 518 -7.21 -23.65 2.81
CA SER A 518 -8.37 -22.81 2.55
C SER A 518 -8.36 -22.21 1.13
N THR A 519 -7.19 -21.76 0.65
CA THR A 519 -7.01 -21.26 -0.72
C THR A 519 -7.31 -22.35 -1.74
N GLU A 520 -6.80 -23.57 -1.52
CA GLU A 520 -7.09 -24.71 -2.40
C GLU A 520 -8.59 -25.04 -2.42
N GLN A 521 -9.26 -25.00 -1.27
CA GLN A 521 -10.69 -25.23 -1.18
C GLN A 521 -11.49 -24.21 -2.02
N ILE A 522 -11.15 -22.93 -1.92
CA ILE A 522 -11.79 -21.85 -2.68
C ILE A 522 -11.56 -22.05 -4.19
N ILE A 523 -10.31 -22.26 -4.60
CA ILE A 523 -9.95 -22.44 -6.01
C ILE A 523 -10.66 -23.68 -6.60
N ASN A 524 -10.69 -24.78 -5.85
CA ASN A 524 -11.33 -26.01 -6.30
C ASN A 524 -12.85 -25.83 -6.46
N ALA A 525 -13.51 -25.06 -5.59
CA ALA A 525 -14.94 -24.78 -5.70
C ALA A 525 -15.27 -23.99 -6.99
N PHE A 526 -14.52 -22.94 -7.32
CA PHE A 526 -14.73 -22.21 -8.57
C PHE A 526 -14.36 -23.05 -9.81
N ARG A 527 -13.34 -23.91 -9.74
CA ARG A 527 -13.04 -24.86 -10.83
C ARG A 527 -14.16 -25.87 -11.07
N GLN A 528 -14.80 -26.37 -10.00
CA GLN A 528 -15.97 -27.24 -10.13
C GLN A 528 -17.12 -26.53 -10.83
N TYR A 529 -17.36 -25.25 -10.52
CA TYR A 529 -18.34 -24.42 -11.21
C TYR A 529 -18.03 -24.25 -12.70
N GLU A 530 -16.76 -24.05 -13.08
CA GLU A 530 -16.32 -23.99 -14.48
C GLU A 530 -16.60 -25.30 -15.22
N LEU A 531 -16.23 -26.44 -14.63
CA LEU A 531 -16.43 -27.77 -15.20
C LEU A 531 -17.91 -28.09 -15.40
N HIS A 532 -18.78 -27.67 -14.48
CA HIS A 532 -20.23 -27.90 -14.57
C HIS A 532 -20.89 -27.17 -15.73
N ASN A 533 -20.34 -26.01 -16.14
CA ASN A 533 -20.92 -25.15 -17.16
C ASN A 533 -20.41 -25.43 -18.59
N ASN A 534 -19.74 -26.57 -18.83
CA ASN A 534 -19.35 -27.05 -20.16
C ASN A 534 -18.70 -25.99 -21.09
N GLY A 535 -17.85 -25.12 -20.54
CA GLY A 535 -17.13 -24.08 -21.29
C GLY A 535 -17.92 -22.80 -21.59
N LEU A 536 -19.14 -22.64 -21.04
CA LEU A 536 -19.90 -21.38 -21.07
C LEU A 536 -19.38 -20.36 -20.04
N VAL A 537 -18.69 -20.88 -19.02
CA VAL A 537 -18.03 -20.12 -17.96
C VAL A 537 -16.53 -20.32 -18.06
N ASN A 538 -15.76 -19.26 -17.82
CA ASN A 538 -14.32 -19.32 -17.66
C ASN A 538 -13.92 -18.72 -16.31
N VAL A 539 -13.10 -19.43 -15.53
CA VAL A 539 -12.68 -19.00 -14.19
C VAL A 539 -11.19 -18.65 -14.18
N LEU A 540 -10.90 -17.42 -13.77
CA LEU A 540 -9.54 -16.94 -13.50
C LEU A 540 -9.38 -16.75 -12.00
N ALA A 541 -8.66 -17.65 -11.34
CA ALA A 541 -8.43 -17.59 -9.90
C ALA A 541 -7.17 -16.78 -9.57
N TYR A 542 -7.32 -15.85 -8.63
CA TYR A 542 -6.27 -15.00 -8.10
C TYR A 542 -6.31 -14.99 -6.57
N THR A 543 -5.15 -14.84 -5.94
CA THR A 543 -5.04 -14.53 -4.52
C THR A 543 -4.34 -13.19 -4.38
N ALA A 544 -5.02 -12.18 -3.84
CA ALA A 544 -4.40 -10.93 -3.40
C ALA A 544 -4.13 -11.01 -1.90
N MET A 545 -2.85 -11.03 -1.58
CA MET A 545 -2.38 -10.89 -0.22
C MET A 545 -1.97 -9.42 -0.08
N ALA A 546 -2.60 -8.63 0.80
CA ALA A 546 -2.27 -7.22 1.01
C ALA A 546 -2.65 -6.72 2.41
N HIS A 547 -2.12 -5.57 2.84
CA HIS A 547 -2.66 -4.91 4.04
C HIS A 547 -4.08 -4.43 3.77
N MET A 548 -4.97 -4.51 4.78
CA MET A 548 -6.38 -4.12 4.63
C MET A 548 -6.56 -2.68 4.12
N GLU A 549 -5.64 -1.77 4.47
CA GLU A 549 -5.68 -0.37 4.00
C GLU A 549 -5.48 -0.22 2.49
N THR A 550 -4.76 -1.14 1.84
CA THR A 550 -4.38 -1.04 0.41
C THR A 550 -5.01 -2.12 -0.45
N MET A 551 -5.64 -3.13 0.15
CA MET A 551 -6.25 -4.27 -0.55
C MET A 551 -7.32 -3.85 -1.58
N HIS A 552 -8.00 -2.73 -1.34
CA HIS A 552 -8.94 -2.14 -2.30
C HIS A 552 -8.25 -1.74 -3.63
N GLU A 553 -6.97 -1.39 -3.61
CA GLU A 553 -6.20 -1.04 -4.82
C GLU A 553 -5.99 -2.29 -5.69
N ASP A 554 -5.72 -3.45 -5.08
CA ASP A 554 -5.56 -4.71 -5.82
C ASP A 554 -6.88 -5.13 -6.48
N VAL A 555 -8.01 -4.98 -5.77
CA VAL A 555 -9.36 -5.20 -6.33
C VAL A 555 -9.61 -4.27 -7.52
N CYS A 556 -9.35 -2.96 -7.36
CA CYS A 556 -9.59 -1.97 -8.42
C CYS A 556 -8.64 -2.15 -9.61
N ASN A 557 -7.37 -2.49 -9.37
CA ASN A 557 -6.38 -2.77 -10.41
C ASN A 557 -6.75 -4.01 -11.21
N LEU A 558 -7.16 -5.08 -10.54
CA LEU A 558 -7.58 -6.31 -11.22
C LEU A 558 -8.88 -6.10 -11.99
N ALA A 559 -9.82 -5.33 -11.43
CA ALA A 559 -11.05 -4.94 -12.12
C ALA A 559 -10.75 -4.15 -13.41
N LEU A 560 -9.79 -3.23 -13.35
CA LEU A 560 -9.34 -2.44 -14.49
C LEU A 560 -8.64 -3.31 -15.55
N GLU A 561 -7.66 -4.12 -15.14
CA GLU A 561 -6.87 -4.97 -16.03
C GLU A 561 -7.76 -5.98 -16.78
N LYS A 562 -8.71 -6.59 -16.09
CA LYS A 562 -9.63 -7.59 -16.67
C LYS A 562 -10.89 -6.97 -17.27
N ARG A 563 -11.04 -5.64 -17.23
CA ARG A 563 -12.23 -4.90 -17.73
C ARG A 563 -13.54 -5.46 -17.17
N VAL A 564 -13.57 -5.66 -15.85
CA VAL A 564 -14.71 -6.23 -15.12
C VAL A 564 -15.95 -5.34 -15.27
N ASN A 565 -17.13 -5.94 -15.40
CA ASN A 565 -18.41 -5.22 -15.44
C ASN A 565 -18.97 -4.96 -14.04
N ILE A 566 -18.84 -5.93 -13.15
CA ILE A 566 -19.29 -5.84 -11.76
C ILE A 566 -18.32 -6.52 -10.79
N VAL A 567 -17.99 -5.83 -9.70
CA VAL A 567 -17.29 -6.42 -8.54
C VAL A 567 -18.32 -6.88 -7.54
N ILE A 568 -18.24 -8.12 -7.08
CA ILE A 568 -19.08 -8.68 -6.01
C ILE A 568 -18.21 -8.84 -4.77
N ALA A 569 -18.53 -8.11 -3.70
CA ALA A 569 -17.83 -8.18 -2.42
C ALA A 569 -18.79 -8.67 -1.32
N PRO A 570 -18.36 -9.58 -0.43
CA PRO A 570 -19.18 -10.05 0.67
C PRO A 570 -19.36 -8.95 1.72
N PHE A 571 -20.47 -9.00 2.45
CA PHE A 571 -20.75 -8.09 3.54
C PHE A 571 -19.84 -8.33 4.74
N HIS A 572 -19.55 -7.28 5.49
CA HIS A 572 -18.56 -7.29 6.58
C HIS A 572 -19.09 -7.90 7.89
N ARG A 573 -20.41 -8.17 7.97
CA ARG A 573 -21.06 -8.88 9.07
C ARG A 573 -21.39 -10.30 8.65
N GLN A 574 -21.00 -11.25 9.48
CA GLN A 574 -21.44 -12.64 9.35
C GLN A 574 -22.58 -12.93 10.32
N TRP A 575 -23.57 -13.71 9.87
CA TRP A 575 -24.72 -14.10 10.68
C TRP A 575 -24.47 -15.45 11.35
N THR A 576 -24.87 -15.57 12.61
CA THR A 576 -24.90 -16.86 13.32
C THR A 576 -26.17 -17.63 12.97
N ILE A 577 -26.16 -18.92 13.29
CA ILE A 577 -27.29 -19.85 13.08
C ILE A 577 -28.58 -19.34 13.77
N ASP A 578 -28.43 -18.56 14.85
CA ASP A 578 -29.54 -17.99 15.61
C ASP A 578 -30.08 -16.68 15.01
N GLY A 579 -29.64 -16.27 13.81
CA GLY A 579 -30.05 -15.02 13.17
C GLY A 579 -29.46 -13.76 13.82
N LYS A 580 -28.51 -13.91 14.75
CA LYS A 580 -27.79 -12.78 15.37
C LYS A 580 -26.48 -12.49 14.63
N VAL A 581 -26.05 -11.22 14.64
CA VAL A 581 -24.75 -10.81 14.10
C VAL A 581 -23.62 -11.47 14.89
N GLY A 582 -22.82 -12.32 14.24
CA GLY A 582 -21.77 -13.12 14.87
C GLY A 582 -20.45 -12.39 15.02
N SER A 583 -19.91 -11.87 13.91
CA SER A 583 -18.69 -11.07 13.91
C SER A 583 -18.78 -9.91 12.93
N GLU A 584 -18.30 -8.73 13.35
CA GLU A 584 -18.21 -7.52 12.53
C GLU A 584 -16.73 -7.23 12.26
N ASN A 585 -16.31 -7.26 11.00
CA ASN A 585 -14.97 -6.88 10.62
C ASN A 585 -14.92 -5.44 10.09
N ARG A 586 -14.54 -4.49 10.95
CA ARG A 586 -14.42 -3.06 10.59
C ARG A 586 -13.43 -2.80 9.46
N ALA A 587 -12.41 -3.63 9.30
CA ALA A 587 -11.44 -3.49 8.22
C ALA A 587 -12.08 -3.79 6.86
N ILE A 588 -12.87 -4.87 6.76
CA ILE A 588 -13.64 -5.22 5.55
C ILE A 588 -14.65 -4.12 5.23
N ARG A 589 -15.32 -3.55 6.24
CA ARG A 589 -16.24 -2.42 6.07
C ARG A 589 -15.56 -1.22 5.40
N THR A 590 -14.42 -0.80 5.93
CA THR A 590 -13.64 0.34 5.41
C THR A 590 -13.17 0.08 3.97
N MET A 591 -12.75 -1.16 3.69
CA MET A 591 -12.36 -1.58 2.35
C MET A 591 -13.54 -1.53 1.37
N ASN A 592 -14.70 -2.09 1.73
CA ASN A 592 -15.91 -2.10 0.89
C ASN A 592 -16.39 -0.68 0.56
N ILE A 593 -16.35 0.25 1.53
CA ILE A 593 -16.64 1.68 1.29
C ILE A 593 -15.69 2.26 0.25
N THR A 594 -14.38 1.98 0.38
CA THR A 594 -13.37 2.50 -0.53
C THR A 594 -13.49 1.88 -1.94
N ILE A 595 -13.82 0.60 -2.04
CA ILE A 595 -14.09 -0.09 -3.32
C ILE A 595 -15.27 0.58 -4.02
N PHE A 596 -16.37 0.84 -3.30
CA PHE A 596 -17.50 1.56 -3.87
C PHE A 596 -17.10 2.93 -4.45
N GLU A 597 -16.25 3.70 -3.76
CA GLU A 597 -15.83 5.03 -4.19
C GLU A 597 -14.88 5.04 -5.39
N LYS A 598 -13.96 4.06 -5.46
CA LYS A 598 -12.85 4.08 -6.41
C LYS A 598 -12.97 3.09 -7.58
N ALA A 599 -13.83 2.08 -7.49
CA ALA A 599 -13.90 1.03 -8.51
C ALA A 599 -14.27 1.60 -9.90
N PRO A 600 -13.61 1.15 -10.98
CA PRO A 600 -13.86 1.61 -12.36
C PRO A 600 -15.10 0.95 -13.03
N CYS A 601 -15.90 0.22 -12.26
CA CYS A 601 -17.06 -0.55 -12.72
C CYS A 601 -18.14 -0.61 -11.64
N SER A 602 -19.28 -1.24 -11.93
CA SER A 602 -20.37 -1.40 -10.97
C SER A 602 -19.91 -2.27 -9.79
N VAL A 603 -20.42 -2.02 -8.59
CA VAL A 603 -20.04 -2.73 -7.38
C VAL A 603 -21.29 -3.26 -6.69
N GLY A 604 -21.30 -4.55 -6.37
CA GLY A 604 -22.33 -5.24 -5.61
C GLY A 604 -21.80 -5.69 -4.26
N ILE A 605 -22.46 -5.33 -3.15
CA ILE A 605 -22.23 -5.98 -1.86
C ILE A 605 -23.27 -7.07 -1.65
N LEU A 606 -22.77 -8.29 -1.41
CA LEU A 606 -23.59 -9.47 -1.16
C LEU A 606 -23.72 -9.71 0.35
N VAL A 607 -24.93 -9.56 0.86
CA VAL A 607 -25.32 -9.88 2.23
C VAL A 607 -25.88 -11.30 2.24
N ASP A 608 -25.14 -12.20 2.86
CA ASP A 608 -25.56 -13.58 3.05
C ASP A 608 -26.36 -13.72 4.36
N ARG A 609 -27.63 -14.11 4.24
CA ARG A 609 -28.51 -14.41 5.37
C ARG A 609 -28.90 -15.87 5.47
N ASN A 610 -28.48 -16.70 4.52
CA ASN A 610 -29.02 -18.05 4.36
C ASN A 610 -28.31 -19.10 5.23
N VAL A 611 -28.08 -18.78 6.52
CA VAL A 611 -27.32 -19.64 7.45
C VAL A 611 -28.08 -20.91 7.83
N GLN A 612 -29.42 -20.89 7.74
CA GLN A 612 -30.30 -21.94 8.25
C GLN A 612 -30.56 -23.08 7.27
N GLN A 613 -30.47 -22.82 5.97
CA GLN A 613 -30.33 -23.87 4.97
C GLN A 613 -28.85 -24.09 4.75
N ARG A 614 -28.29 -25.15 5.36
CA ARG A 614 -26.99 -25.73 5.00
C ARG A 614 -26.75 -25.50 3.53
N SER A 615 -25.66 -24.82 3.22
CA SER A 615 -25.03 -24.69 1.91
C SER A 615 -25.36 -25.89 1.02
N MET A 616 -26.48 -25.83 0.30
CA MET A 616 -26.78 -26.78 -0.75
C MET A 616 -25.92 -26.34 -1.93
N SER A 617 -24.68 -26.79 -1.86
CA SER A 617 -23.67 -26.62 -2.88
C SER A 617 -24.17 -27.21 -4.21
N LEU A 618 -24.26 -26.35 -5.23
CA LEU A 618 -23.76 -26.49 -6.61
C LEU A 618 -24.30 -27.61 -7.53
N LEU A 619 -25.08 -28.56 -7.02
CA LEU A 619 -25.59 -29.73 -7.75
C LEU A 619 -27.02 -30.13 -7.35
N ALA A 620 -27.61 -29.45 -6.36
CA ALA A 620 -28.90 -29.82 -5.78
C ALA A 620 -30.05 -29.00 -6.40
N GLY A 621 -30.61 -29.50 -7.50
CA GLY A 621 -32.05 -29.68 -7.68
C GLY A 621 -33.05 -28.54 -7.41
N HIS A 622 -32.67 -27.26 -7.34
CA HIS A 622 -33.68 -26.19 -7.35
C HIS A 622 -34.40 -26.20 -8.70
N SER A 623 -35.71 -26.44 -8.67
CA SER A 623 -36.56 -26.42 -9.86
C SER A 623 -36.73 -25.00 -10.39
N THR A 624 -36.75 -24.00 -9.50
CA THR A 624 -36.92 -22.57 -9.82
C THR A 624 -36.28 -21.66 -8.76
N TYR A 625 -35.71 -20.53 -9.18
CA TYR A 625 -35.19 -19.42 -8.36
C TYR A 625 -36.15 -18.23 -8.43
N ARG A 626 -36.47 -17.61 -7.29
CA ARG A 626 -37.33 -16.43 -7.22
C ARG A 626 -36.50 -15.19 -6.88
N ILE A 627 -36.42 -14.25 -7.81
CA ILE A 627 -35.61 -13.03 -7.66
C ILE A 627 -36.55 -11.82 -7.59
N GLY A 628 -36.39 -11.01 -6.55
CA GLY A 628 -37.04 -9.72 -6.44
C GLY A 628 -36.07 -8.59 -6.79
N VAL A 629 -36.45 -7.72 -7.72
CA VAL A 629 -35.74 -6.48 -8.01
C VAL A 629 -36.58 -5.32 -7.49
N ILE A 630 -36.02 -4.55 -6.56
CA ILE A 630 -36.69 -3.37 -6.03
C ILE A 630 -36.28 -2.16 -6.89
N PHE A 631 -37.27 -1.44 -7.40
CA PHE A 631 -37.09 -0.24 -8.20
C PHE A 631 -37.77 0.94 -7.51
N THR A 632 -36.95 1.88 -7.04
CA THR A 632 -37.38 3.15 -6.43
C THR A 632 -37.06 4.38 -7.28
N GLY A 633 -36.28 4.19 -8.34
CA GLY A 633 -35.88 5.23 -9.29
C GLY A 633 -34.45 5.71 -9.03
N GLY A 634 -33.68 5.86 -10.10
CA GLY A 634 -32.26 6.18 -10.02
C GLY A 634 -31.39 5.37 -10.96
N LEU A 635 -30.12 5.76 -11.03
CA LEU A 635 -29.13 5.15 -11.91
C LEU A 635 -28.71 3.75 -11.41
N ASP A 636 -28.56 3.60 -10.10
CA ASP A 636 -28.23 2.31 -9.47
C ASP A 636 -29.34 1.27 -9.70
N ASP A 637 -30.61 1.70 -9.62
CA ASP A 637 -31.76 0.83 -9.91
C ASP A 637 -31.82 0.44 -11.39
N GLY A 638 -31.39 1.31 -12.31
CA GLY A 638 -31.26 1.02 -13.73
C GLY A 638 -30.21 -0.08 -14.02
N GLU A 639 -29.08 -0.05 -13.31
CA GLU A 639 -28.06 -1.10 -13.36
C GLU A 639 -28.60 -2.43 -12.81
N VAL A 640 -29.34 -2.39 -11.71
CA VAL A 640 -30.01 -3.57 -11.14
C VAL A 640 -31.01 -4.17 -12.12
N LEU A 641 -31.83 -3.34 -12.78
CA LEU A 641 -32.76 -3.80 -13.81
C LEU A 641 -32.00 -4.50 -14.95
N ALA A 642 -30.90 -3.93 -15.43
CA ALA A 642 -30.08 -4.54 -16.48
C ALA A 642 -29.55 -5.93 -16.05
N TYR A 643 -29.08 -6.06 -14.81
CA TYR A 643 -28.62 -7.34 -14.28
C TYR A 643 -29.76 -8.35 -14.10
N GLY A 644 -30.92 -7.91 -13.59
CA GLY A 644 -32.13 -8.74 -13.46
C GLY A 644 -32.66 -9.22 -14.81
N ALA A 645 -32.70 -8.37 -15.84
CA ALA A 645 -33.07 -8.77 -17.21
C ALA A 645 -32.18 -9.90 -17.74
N ARG A 646 -30.88 -9.85 -17.44
CA ARG A 646 -29.96 -10.92 -17.81
C ARG A 646 -30.31 -12.23 -17.11
N MET A 647 -30.54 -12.20 -15.80
CA MET A 647 -30.93 -13.37 -15.00
C MET A 647 -32.23 -14.01 -15.49
N ALA A 648 -33.21 -13.17 -15.88
CA ALA A 648 -34.51 -13.63 -16.38
C ALA A 648 -34.45 -14.39 -17.72
N ARG A 649 -33.30 -14.40 -18.42
CA ARG A 649 -33.09 -15.27 -19.59
C ARG A 649 -32.97 -16.75 -19.18
N HIS A 650 -32.70 -17.04 -17.91
CA HIS A 650 -32.65 -18.41 -17.41
C HIS A 650 -34.05 -18.98 -17.21
N HIS A 651 -34.34 -20.13 -17.82
CA HIS A 651 -35.65 -20.82 -17.76
C HIS A 651 -36.14 -21.22 -16.36
N ARG A 652 -35.27 -21.09 -15.34
CA ARG A 652 -35.56 -21.45 -13.95
C ARG A 652 -35.66 -20.20 -13.07
N VAL A 653 -35.46 -19.01 -13.60
CA VAL A 653 -35.50 -17.77 -12.83
C VAL A 653 -36.84 -17.09 -13.05
N HIS A 654 -37.61 -16.93 -11.98
CA HIS A 654 -38.79 -16.07 -11.93
C HIS A 654 -38.39 -14.71 -11.37
N LEU A 655 -38.40 -13.69 -12.21
CA LEU A 655 -38.04 -12.32 -11.83
C LEU A 655 -39.31 -11.54 -11.48
N THR A 656 -39.38 -10.96 -10.29
CA THR A 656 -40.43 -9.99 -9.93
C THR A 656 -39.82 -8.61 -9.77
N ILE A 657 -40.29 -7.65 -10.55
CA ILE A 657 -39.90 -6.24 -10.43
C ILE A 657 -40.93 -5.55 -9.55
N ILE A 658 -40.48 -5.08 -8.39
CA ILE A 658 -41.29 -4.40 -7.39
C ILE A 658 -40.97 -2.91 -7.45
N ARG A 659 -41.87 -2.14 -8.05
CA ARG A 659 -41.72 -0.69 -8.19
C ARG A 659 -42.49 0.02 -7.08
N TYR A 660 -41.80 0.81 -6.26
CA TYR A 660 -42.42 1.65 -5.25
C TYR A 660 -42.56 3.09 -5.75
N LEU A 661 -43.75 3.67 -5.55
CA LEU A 661 -44.09 5.02 -5.98
C LEU A 661 -44.57 5.86 -4.79
N ALA A 662 -44.05 7.08 -4.64
CA ALA A 662 -44.52 8.01 -3.60
C ALA A 662 -45.91 8.56 -3.94
N PHE A 663 -46.79 8.56 -2.94
CA PHE A 663 -48.08 9.23 -3.03
C PHE A 663 -47.90 10.75 -3.02
N GLY A 664 -48.19 11.41 -4.14
CA GLY A 664 -48.45 12.86 -4.17
C GLY A 664 -47.34 13.80 -4.64
N CYS A 665 -46.07 13.41 -4.77
CA CYS A 665 -45.04 14.29 -5.36
C CYS A 665 -43.81 13.49 -5.81
N ASP A 666 -43.50 13.52 -7.11
CA ASP A 666 -42.11 13.53 -7.56
C ASP A 666 -42.00 14.55 -8.71
N ASN A 667 -40.80 15.09 -8.92
CA ASN A 667 -40.47 15.92 -10.07
C ASN A 667 -40.90 15.23 -11.38
N ALA A 668 -41.79 15.86 -12.16
CA ALA A 668 -42.34 15.29 -13.40
C ALA A 668 -41.25 14.83 -14.39
N ARG A 669 -40.11 15.53 -14.40
CA ARG A 669 -38.96 15.19 -15.25
C ARG A 669 -38.27 13.89 -14.83
N GLU A 670 -38.09 13.67 -13.54
CA GLU A 670 -37.40 12.47 -13.04
C GLU A 670 -38.31 11.25 -13.12
N ARG A 671 -39.58 11.40 -12.77
CA ARG A 671 -40.61 10.38 -13.02
C ARG A 671 -40.67 9.97 -14.48
N LYS A 672 -40.52 10.92 -15.40
CA LYS A 672 -40.46 10.63 -16.83
C LYS A 672 -39.25 9.75 -17.18
N VAL A 673 -38.06 10.07 -16.69
CA VAL A 673 -36.85 9.25 -16.92
C VAL A 673 -37.00 7.84 -16.34
N ASP A 674 -37.56 7.72 -15.14
CA ASP A 674 -37.78 6.42 -14.49
C ASP A 674 -38.85 5.60 -15.25
N ASN A 675 -39.91 6.25 -15.75
CA ASN A 675 -40.91 5.63 -16.63
C ASN A 675 -40.28 5.18 -17.95
N ASP A 676 -39.52 6.05 -18.61
CA ASP A 676 -38.85 5.74 -19.88
C ASP A 676 -37.91 4.52 -19.71
N THR A 677 -37.20 4.43 -18.58
CA THR A 677 -36.34 3.30 -18.24
C THR A 677 -37.14 2.01 -18.03
N MET A 678 -38.25 2.08 -17.30
CA MET A 678 -39.12 0.93 -17.05
C MET A 678 -39.84 0.47 -18.33
N ASP A 679 -40.25 1.41 -19.19
CA ASP A 679 -40.93 1.14 -20.45
C ASP A 679 -39.96 0.56 -21.49
N GLU A 680 -38.72 1.03 -21.52
CA GLU A 680 -37.66 0.37 -22.28
C GLU A 680 -37.43 -1.06 -21.79
N PHE A 681 -37.33 -1.27 -20.48
CA PHE A 681 -37.18 -2.62 -19.91
C PHE A 681 -38.34 -3.55 -20.31
N ARG A 682 -39.58 -3.05 -20.21
CA ARG A 682 -40.79 -3.80 -20.62
C ARG A 682 -40.77 -4.13 -22.10
N ARG A 683 -40.47 -3.16 -22.96
CA ARG A 683 -40.38 -3.36 -24.42
C ARG A 683 -39.36 -4.41 -24.78
N GLN A 684 -38.18 -4.40 -24.13
CA GLN A 684 -37.12 -5.34 -24.45
C GLN A 684 -37.35 -6.77 -23.90
N ASN A 685 -38.34 -6.97 -23.04
CA ASN A 685 -38.66 -8.26 -22.41
C ASN A 685 -40.15 -8.64 -22.53
N ALA A 686 -40.87 -8.08 -23.50
CA ALA A 686 -42.31 -8.26 -23.66
C ALA A 686 -42.71 -9.74 -23.83
N ASP A 687 -41.85 -10.54 -24.46
CA ASP A 687 -42.09 -11.96 -24.73
C ASP A 687 -41.64 -12.89 -23.59
N ASN A 688 -41.09 -12.36 -22.50
CA ASN A 688 -40.56 -13.17 -21.41
C ASN A 688 -41.60 -13.39 -20.30
N GLY A 689 -42.31 -14.52 -20.37
CA GLY A 689 -43.31 -14.94 -19.38
C GLY A 689 -42.76 -15.20 -17.96
N GLN A 690 -41.43 -15.17 -17.77
CA GLN A 690 -40.79 -15.34 -16.46
C GLN A 690 -40.73 -14.06 -15.63
N ILE A 691 -41.10 -12.90 -16.20
CA ILE A 691 -41.02 -11.60 -15.54
C ILE A 691 -42.41 -11.16 -15.07
N ARG A 692 -42.54 -10.87 -13.77
CA ARG A 692 -43.74 -10.31 -13.15
C ARG A 692 -43.49 -8.87 -12.72
N TYR A 693 -44.44 -7.99 -13.00
CA TYR A 693 -44.40 -6.60 -12.57
C TYR A 693 -45.37 -6.37 -11.41
N LYS A 694 -44.90 -5.73 -10.34
CA LYS A 694 -45.68 -5.35 -9.17
C LYS A 694 -45.41 -3.87 -8.90
N GLU A 695 -46.45 -3.04 -8.96
CA GLU A 695 -46.35 -1.61 -8.62
C GLU A 695 -47.10 -1.36 -7.31
N GLU A 696 -46.44 -0.70 -6.36
CA GLU A 696 -47.00 -0.37 -5.05
C GLU A 696 -46.86 1.13 -4.77
N VAL A 697 -47.93 1.73 -4.29
CA VAL A 697 -47.97 3.15 -3.94
C VAL A 697 -47.88 3.28 -2.42
N VAL A 698 -46.90 4.03 -1.96
CA VAL A 698 -46.59 4.20 -0.53
C VAL A 698 -46.72 5.67 -0.15
N LYS A 699 -47.28 5.94 1.04
CA LYS A 699 -47.47 7.31 1.53
C LYS A 699 -46.16 7.93 2.03
N ASN A 700 -45.48 7.24 2.96
CA ASN A 700 -44.27 7.70 3.65
C ASN A 700 -43.28 6.53 3.85
N GLY A 701 -42.09 6.81 4.39
CA GLY A 701 -41.06 5.80 4.69
C GLY A 701 -41.52 4.69 5.66
N GLU A 702 -42.41 4.97 6.61
CA GLU A 702 -42.98 3.95 7.49
C GLU A 702 -43.76 2.87 6.72
N GLY A 703 -44.58 3.29 5.76
CA GLY A 703 -45.31 2.36 4.89
C GLY A 703 -44.36 1.56 3.99
N LEU A 704 -43.21 2.13 3.61
CA LEU A 704 -42.20 1.42 2.83
C LEU A 704 -41.55 0.33 3.70
N ALA A 705 -41.23 0.66 4.95
CA ALA A 705 -40.66 -0.30 5.91
C ALA A 705 -41.61 -1.47 6.19
N GLU A 706 -42.92 -1.20 6.33
CA GLU A 706 -43.93 -2.24 6.51
C GLU A 706 -44.03 -3.18 5.30
N GLN A 707 -44.05 -2.63 4.08
CA GLN A 707 -44.03 -3.45 2.86
C GLN A 707 -42.75 -4.26 2.71
N MET A 708 -41.59 -3.68 3.06
CA MET A 708 -40.30 -4.39 3.03
C MET A 708 -40.27 -5.57 4.00
N LYS A 709 -40.83 -5.43 5.21
CA LYS A 709 -40.98 -6.55 6.16
C LYS A 709 -41.85 -7.68 5.59
N GLY A 710 -42.88 -7.34 4.82
CA GLY A 710 -43.77 -8.30 4.16
C GLY A 710 -43.16 -9.10 3.00
N LEU A 711 -41.94 -8.77 2.56
CA LEU A 711 -41.24 -9.51 1.50
C LEU A 711 -40.53 -10.78 2.00
N GLY A 712 -40.40 -10.95 3.33
CA GLY A 712 -39.70 -12.08 3.94
C GLY A 712 -40.20 -13.44 3.44
N ASP A 713 -39.26 -14.32 3.05
CA ASP A 713 -39.44 -15.69 2.56
C ASP A 713 -40.09 -15.91 1.17
N ASN A 714 -40.48 -14.84 0.47
CA ASN A 714 -41.06 -14.96 -0.88
C ASN A 714 -40.01 -15.09 -2.00
N TYR A 715 -38.77 -14.69 -1.72
CA TYR A 715 -37.68 -14.57 -2.69
C TYR A 715 -36.40 -15.22 -2.17
N ASP A 716 -35.62 -15.82 -3.06
CA ASP A 716 -34.29 -16.34 -2.75
C ASP A 716 -33.24 -15.21 -2.76
N TYR A 717 -33.40 -14.29 -3.71
CA TYR A 717 -32.54 -13.11 -3.88
C TYR A 717 -33.36 -11.82 -3.97
N LEU A 718 -32.93 -10.80 -3.22
CA LEU A 718 -33.38 -9.41 -3.39
C LEU A 718 -32.23 -8.56 -3.92
N ILE A 719 -32.44 -7.88 -5.05
CA ILE A 719 -31.43 -6.99 -5.64
C ILE A 719 -31.94 -5.55 -5.58
N VAL A 720 -31.13 -4.66 -5.01
CA VAL A 720 -31.49 -3.27 -4.74
C VAL A 720 -30.38 -2.31 -5.15
N GLY A 721 -30.73 -1.13 -5.66
CA GLY A 721 -29.75 -0.08 -5.92
C GLY A 721 -29.31 0.60 -4.61
N ARG A 722 -28.04 1.00 -4.52
CA ARG A 722 -27.48 1.66 -3.33
C ARG A 722 -28.01 3.08 -3.15
N HIS A 723 -27.90 3.94 -4.17
CA HIS A 723 -28.27 5.35 -4.04
C HIS A 723 -29.76 5.54 -4.25
N GLN A 724 -30.48 5.75 -3.16
CA GLN A 724 -31.83 6.26 -3.19
C GLN A 724 -31.83 7.81 -3.20
N ARG A 725 -32.81 8.43 -3.87
CA ARG A 725 -32.89 9.90 -3.96
C ARG A 725 -33.24 10.49 -2.59
N LYS A 726 -32.31 11.25 -1.99
CA LYS A 726 -32.44 11.85 -0.65
C LYS A 726 -33.64 12.79 -0.49
N GLU A 727 -34.13 13.38 -1.58
CA GLU A 727 -35.25 14.32 -1.58
C GLU A 727 -36.61 13.64 -1.84
N SER A 728 -36.66 12.31 -2.04
CA SER A 728 -37.91 11.61 -2.29
C SER A 728 -38.71 11.43 -1.00
N GLN A 729 -40.02 11.69 -1.07
CA GLN A 729 -40.97 11.46 0.03
C GLN A 729 -41.04 9.98 0.46
N LEU A 730 -40.60 9.06 -0.39
CA LEU A 730 -40.48 7.62 -0.08
C LEU A 730 -39.56 7.33 1.11
N PHE A 731 -38.56 8.18 1.35
CA PHE A 731 -37.55 7.96 2.39
C PHE A 731 -37.68 8.94 3.56
N TYR A 732 -38.71 9.77 3.57
CA TYR A 732 -38.95 10.73 4.65
C TYR A 732 -39.19 9.99 5.97
N GLY A 733 -38.37 10.30 6.99
CA GLY A 733 -38.38 9.64 8.30
C GLY A 733 -37.48 8.40 8.41
N LEU A 734 -36.81 7.98 7.31
CA LEU A 734 -35.81 6.90 7.27
C LEU A 734 -34.38 7.45 7.19
N ASP A 735 -34.11 8.57 7.88
CA ASP A 735 -32.87 9.34 7.75
C ASP A 735 -31.58 8.52 8.01
N GLU A 736 -30.51 8.88 7.30
CA GLU A 736 -29.16 8.27 7.42
C GLU A 736 -28.58 8.30 8.85
N GLN A 737 -29.12 9.15 9.74
CA GLN A 737 -28.65 9.27 11.13
C GLN A 737 -28.93 8.03 12.00
N TRP A 738 -29.87 7.18 11.60
CA TRP A 738 -30.25 5.95 12.32
C TRP A 738 -29.77 4.69 11.59
N SER A 739 -28.98 4.85 10.52
CA SER A 739 -28.46 3.74 9.72
C SER A 739 -27.22 3.11 10.37
N GLU A 740 -27.24 1.80 10.60
CA GLU A 740 -26.10 1.07 11.13
C GLU A 740 -25.01 0.87 10.06
N CYS A 741 -25.44 0.58 8.83
CA CYS A 741 -24.61 0.30 7.67
C CYS A 741 -24.94 1.23 6.48
N PRO A 742 -24.65 2.55 6.57
CA PRO A 742 -24.88 3.53 5.51
C PRO A 742 -24.23 3.18 4.16
N GLU A 743 -23.21 2.32 4.15
CA GLU A 743 -22.60 1.82 2.93
C GLU A 743 -23.56 1.03 2.01
N LEU A 744 -24.68 0.50 2.54
CA LEU A 744 -25.68 -0.25 1.79
C LEU A 744 -26.84 0.63 1.26
N GLY A 745 -26.92 1.90 1.66
CA GLY A 745 -28.09 2.74 1.41
C GLY A 745 -29.29 2.35 2.28
N ILE A 746 -30.38 3.12 2.20
CA ILE A 746 -31.51 3.06 3.13
C ILE A 746 -32.22 1.69 3.06
N ILE A 747 -32.53 1.23 1.84
CA ILE A 747 -33.21 -0.05 1.63
C ILE A 747 -32.28 -1.22 1.95
N GLY A 748 -31.01 -1.13 1.51
CA GLY A 748 -30.03 -2.18 1.77
C GLY A 748 -29.74 -2.36 3.26
N ASP A 749 -29.66 -1.27 4.02
CA ASP A 749 -29.48 -1.29 5.48
C ASP A 749 -30.72 -1.87 6.19
N MET A 750 -31.92 -1.50 5.75
CA MET A 750 -33.17 -2.06 6.30
C MET A 750 -33.26 -3.57 6.08
N LEU A 751 -32.95 -4.05 4.88
CA LEU A 751 -32.95 -5.49 4.57
C LEU A 751 -31.78 -6.22 5.25
N ALA A 752 -30.67 -5.54 5.51
CA ALA A 752 -29.54 -6.08 6.25
C ALA A 752 -29.71 -6.00 7.77
N SER A 753 -30.67 -5.24 8.30
CA SER A 753 -30.91 -5.07 9.73
C SER A 753 -31.37 -6.36 10.42
N PRO A 754 -30.90 -6.69 11.63
CA PRO A 754 -31.37 -7.86 12.39
C PRO A 754 -32.91 -7.88 12.60
N ASP A 755 -33.58 -6.75 12.47
CA ASP A 755 -35.05 -6.64 12.57
C ASP A 755 -35.80 -7.19 11.35
N TYR A 756 -35.10 -7.44 10.24
CA TYR A 756 -35.67 -8.10 9.07
C TYR A 756 -35.69 -9.61 9.29
N GLU A 757 -36.88 -10.21 9.35
CA GLU A 757 -37.07 -11.64 9.63
C GLU A 757 -36.82 -12.56 8.42
N GLY A 758 -36.58 -11.99 7.22
CA GLY A 758 -36.38 -12.76 5.99
C GLY A 758 -35.01 -13.44 5.89
N THR A 759 -34.99 -14.64 5.29
CA THR A 759 -33.79 -15.47 5.06
C THR A 759 -33.12 -15.27 3.69
N CYS A 760 -33.66 -14.38 2.86
CA CYS A 760 -33.20 -14.15 1.50
C CYS A 760 -31.80 -13.49 1.44
N SER A 761 -31.01 -13.85 0.42
CA SER A 761 -29.73 -13.18 0.14
C SER A 761 -29.97 -11.82 -0.52
N ILE A 762 -29.24 -10.79 -0.11
CA ILE A 762 -29.45 -9.42 -0.61
C ILE A 762 -28.21 -8.97 -1.38
N LEU A 763 -28.40 -8.45 -2.59
CA LEU A 763 -27.34 -7.84 -3.39
C LEU A 763 -27.62 -6.34 -3.55
N VAL A 764 -26.77 -5.52 -2.95
CA VAL A 764 -26.84 -4.06 -3.05
C VAL A 764 -25.88 -3.60 -4.13
N VAL A 765 -26.40 -3.05 -5.23
CA VAL A 765 -25.62 -2.65 -6.41
C VAL A 765 -25.49 -1.13 -6.50
N ARG A 766 -24.28 -0.66 -6.77
CA ARG A 766 -23.99 0.72 -7.17
C ARG A 766 -23.49 0.72 -8.60
N GLN A 767 -24.06 1.60 -9.43
CA GLN A 767 -23.55 1.87 -10.76
C GLN A 767 -22.32 2.80 -10.68
N HIS A 768 -21.32 2.53 -11.51
CA HIS A 768 -20.24 3.51 -11.73
C HIS A 768 -20.75 4.66 -12.60
N ASN A 769 -20.98 5.83 -12.01
CA ASN A 769 -21.35 7.04 -12.73
C ASN A 769 -20.33 8.16 -12.47
N ARG A 770 -19.81 8.76 -13.55
CA ARG A 770 -19.10 10.06 -13.49
C ARG A 770 -19.78 11.08 -14.42
N GLY A 771 -20.92 11.58 -13.98
CA GLY A 771 -21.52 12.83 -14.44
C GLY A 771 -22.27 13.50 -13.28
N ARG A 772 -21.77 14.66 -12.82
CA ARG A 772 -22.34 15.63 -11.84
C ARG A 772 -22.05 15.52 -10.33
N GLY A 773 -21.44 14.46 -9.78
CA GLY A 773 -21.17 14.40 -8.33
C GLY A 773 -19.98 15.23 -7.81
N GLY A 774 -19.07 15.67 -8.69
CA GLY A 774 -17.81 16.33 -8.30
C GLY A 774 -17.93 17.80 -7.88
N THR A 775 -19.07 18.45 -8.10
CA THR A 775 -19.29 19.86 -7.76
C THR A 775 -20.01 20.06 -6.42
N ALA A 776 -20.54 19.01 -5.79
CA ALA A 776 -21.27 19.13 -4.52
C ALA A 776 -20.34 19.16 -3.28
N MET A 777 -19.11 18.63 -3.38
CA MET A 777 -18.16 18.63 -2.25
C MET A 777 -17.25 19.86 -2.18
N THR A 778 -17.10 20.64 -3.25
CA THR A 778 -16.33 21.89 -3.23
C THR A 778 -17.13 23.10 -2.74
N ASN A 779 -18.48 23.07 -2.84
CA ASN A 779 -19.32 24.18 -2.41
C ASN A 779 -19.74 24.14 -0.93
N ARG A 780 -19.34 23.13 -0.14
CA ARG A 780 -19.56 23.12 1.32
C ARG A 780 -18.48 23.87 2.12
N ALA A 781 -17.47 24.43 1.45
CA ALA A 781 -16.42 25.25 2.08
C ALA A 781 -16.63 26.78 1.88
N ALA A 782 -17.71 27.22 1.25
CA ALA A 782 -18.05 28.63 1.11
C ALA A 782 -19.50 28.84 1.58
N GLY A 783 -19.66 29.23 2.84
CA GLY A 783 -20.96 29.64 3.39
C GLY A 783 -21.36 31.05 2.95
N ASN A 784 -22.67 31.21 2.80
CA ASN A 784 -23.50 32.43 2.81
C ASN A 784 -23.11 33.59 1.87
N ASP A 785 -24.02 33.99 0.96
CA ASP A 785 -25.01 35.03 1.25
C ASP A 785 -25.88 35.34 0.00
N LYS A 786 -27.14 35.72 0.26
CA LYS A 786 -28.10 36.49 -0.58
C LYS A 786 -29.14 35.75 -1.44
N ASP A 787 -30.37 35.84 -0.92
CA ASP A 787 -31.64 36.03 -1.62
C ASP A 787 -31.54 36.90 -2.89
N TYR A 788 -32.34 36.58 -3.92
CA TYR A 788 -33.33 37.50 -4.54
C TYR A 788 -34.10 36.79 -5.69
N MET A 789 -35.42 36.72 -5.50
CA MET A 789 -36.54 36.97 -6.44
C MET A 789 -36.56 36.39 -7.87
N VAL A 790 -37.58 35.54 -8.07
CA VAL A 790 -38.54 35.40 -9.19
C VAL A 790 -38.55 36.51 -10.26
N HIS A 791 -38.51 36.13 -11.55
CA HIS A 791 -39.41 36.66 -12.59
C HIS A 791 -39.47 35.80 -13.87
N ASP A 792 -40.56 36.02 -14.59
CA ASP A 792 -41.25 35.22 -15.60
C ASP A 792 -40.58 34.99 -16.97
N VAL A 793 -41.02 33.88 -17.57
CA VAL A 793 -41.39 33.61 -18.98
C VAL A 793 -41.21 34.73 -20.00
N SER A 794 -40.51 34.42 -21.11
CA SER A 794 -40.94 34.82 -22.45
C SER A 794 -40.36 33.91 -23.55
N HIS A 795 -41.24 33.44 -24.42
CA HIS A 795 -40.98 32.83 -25.73
C HIS A 795 -40.08 33.71 -26.62
N HIS A 796 -39.18 33.10 -27.40
CA HIS A 796 -39.04 33.46 -28.81
C HIS A 796 -38.37 32.39 -29.67
N ASP A 797 -38.98 32.19 -30.84
CA ASP A 797 -38.53 31.39 -31.98
C ASP A 797 -37.25 31.93 -32.63
N GLY A 798 -36.51 31.01 -33.25
CA GLY A 798 -36.00 31.22 -34.59
C GLY A 798 -34.52 31.61 -34.76
N LYS A 799 -33.78 30.64 -35.33
CA LYS A 799 -32.81 30.76 -36.44
C LYS A 799 -31.42 30.15 -36.18
N VAL A 800 -31.25 29.03 -36.87
CA VAL A 800 -30.07 28.55 -37.59
C VAL A 800 -29.02 29.63 -37.88
N LYS A 801 -27.77 29.34 -37.50
CA LYS A 801 -26.58 29.66 -38.30
C LYS A 801 -25.43 28.74 -37.90
N ASP A 802 -24.99 27.96 -38.88
CA ASP A 802 -23.71 27.25 -38.93
C ASP A 802 -22.54 28.22 -38.75
N ILE A 803 -21.46 27.73 -38.15
CA ILE A 803 -20.05 28.00 -38.51
C ILE A 803 -19.24 26.81 -37.96
N ASP A 804 -18.77 25.99 -38.90
CA ASP A 804 -17.63 25.09 -38.80
C ASP A 804 -16.35 25.88 -38.49
N ASP A 805 -15.50 25.37 -37.60
CA ASP A 805 -14.10 25.01 -37.90
C ASP A 805 -13.38 24.56 -36.62
N ASP A 806 -12.29 23.81 -36.81
CA ASP A 806 -11.37 23.19 -35.83
C ASP A 806 -11.75 21.80 -35.29
N ARG A 807 -11.97 20.84 -36.21
CA ARG A 807 -11.53 19.44 -36.03
C ARG A 807 -10.61 19.05 -37.17
N ASP A 808 -9.32 19.26 -37.00
CA ASP A 808 -8.29 18.57 -37.77
C ASP A 808 -6.98 18.62 -36.97
N PHE A 809 -6.78 17.65 -36.09
CA PHE A 809 -5.46 17.18 -35.62
C PHE A 809 -5.70 16.09 -34.55
N LEU A 810 -5.95 14.85 -34.98
CA LEU A 810 -5.70 13.57 -34.29
C LEU A 810 -6.46 12.42 -35.00
N ASP A 811 -6.28 12.29 -36.31
CA ASP A 811 -6.59 11.05 -37.05
C ASP A 811 -5.43 10.78 -38.01
N ARG A 812 -4.37 10.20 -37.45
CA ARG A 812 -3.33 9.47 -38.16
C ARG A 812 -2.53 8.70 -37.11
N ASP A 813 -2.79 7.39 -37.08
CA ASP A 813 -1.97 6.29 -36.57
C ASP A 813 -2.88 5.23 -35.91
N ILE A 814 -3.80 4.68 -36.72
CA ILE A 814 -4.37 3.35 -36.52
C ILE A 814 -4.20 2.65 -37.86
N ASP A 815 -3.07 1.97 -38.02
CA ASP A 815 -2.88 0.83 -38.90
C ASP A 815 -1.57 0.16 -38.47
N ASP A 816 -1.70 -0.90 -37.67
CA ASP A 816 -0.81 -2.06 -37.78
C ASP A 816 -1.48 -3.26 -37.12
N ASP A 817 -2.09 -4.04 -37.99
CA ASP A 817 -2.84 -5.26 -37.75
C ASP A 817 -1.85 -6.44 -37.88
N HIS A 818 -1.11 -6.75 -36.81
CA HIS A 818 -0.22 -7.92 -36.74
C HIS A 818 -0.12 -8.44 -35.30
N ASP A 819 -1.13 -9.22 -34.89
CA ASP A 819 -0.94 -10.32 -33.91
C ASP A 819 -2.12 -11.33 -33.84
N ASP A 820 -3.10 -11.26 -34.74
CA ASP A 820 -4.29 -12.13 -34.72
C ASP A 820 -4.15 -13.44 -35.56
N GLN A 821 -2.94 -13.75 -36.06
CA GLN A 821 -2.68 -14.98 -36.85
C GLN A 821 -2.09 -16.15 -36.04
N SER A 822 -1.72 -15.98 -34.77
CA SER A 822 -1.12 -17.05 -33.96
C SER A 822 -2.13 -18.09 -33.40
N TRP A 823 -3.43 -17.85 -33.48
CA TRP A 823 -4.44 -18.71 -32.81
C TRP A 823 -5.22 -19.65 -33.74
N ARG A 824 -4.98 -19.61 -35.06
CA ARG A 824 -5.64 -20.50 -36.03
C ARG A 824 -4.77 -21.64 -36.59
N MET A 825 -3.47 -21.67 -36.30
CA MET A 825 -2.53 -22.64 -36.87
C MET A 825 -2.07 -23.74 -35.90
N THR A 826 -2.98 -24.28 -35.09
CA THR A 826 -2.70 -25.48 -34.24
C THR A 826 -3.80 -26.54 -34.31
N ARG A 827 -4.71 -26.44 -35.29
CA ARG A 827 -5.79 -27.43 -35.53
C ARG A 827 -5.65 -28.23 -36.84
N GLU A 828 -4.59 -28.04 -37.62
CA GLU A 828 -4.40 -28.73 -38.91
C GLU A 828 -3.12 -29.58 -39.01
N THR A 829 -2.47 -29.89 -37.88
CA THR A 829 -1.38 -30.88 -37.82
C THR A 829 -1.66 -32.00 -36.83
N MET A 830 -2.80 -32.66 -37.00
CA MET A 830 -3.02 -34.06 -36.59
C MET A 830 -4.04 -34.68 -37.54
N ALA A 831 -3.54 -35.14 -38.69
CA ALA A 831 -4.07 -36.30 -39.40
C ALA A 831 -3.11 -37.46 -39.14
#